data_AF-A0A522YV50-F1
#
_entry.id   AF-A0A522YV50-F1
#
_cell.length_a   1.000
_cell.length_b   1.000
_cell.length_c   1.000
_cell.angle_alpha   90.00
_cell.angle_beta   90.00
_cell.angle_gamma   90.00
#
_symmetry.space_group_name_H-M   'P 1'
#
loop_
_entity.id
_entity.type
_entity.pdbx_description
1 polymer ?
#
loop_
_entity_poly.entity_id
_entity_poly.type
_entity_poly.pdbx_seq_one_letter_code
_entity_poly.pdbx_strand_id
1 'polypeptide(L)'
;MKANRPSRTRQVLALAASLLCGAPPSLFAQVIAPVRSGPVVTAVPAPIGVPGLAPSAASVLPKASLSLPTAAPTLPSAVLSAPRAEAVGVLPAAAAPAALAAPAKAASAATLSAPVSAREGIRTAVNAVAGDEKAGREKPALSALGGDAQAPKADGSAGEQREQAESFFNQKAGGRSSVYALGDDFDPDTAPNPDAAKGKKPGKGKGKGKDAPAPVPDPVYPARILSFNGTDIPATSFRPDRPTSELIIKAIGAAKTSIDIALYEFKSRDILKALREAKARGVKVRVIVDFGNTFPSKRDDSTYWPSRSLDLQSMLSEGFDVSILRGLEKWGIAHNKIAVFDGQLGLFGSYNWSYTSEDNHYENLVFSDDKKNIAGLQAYWDYLKGLSVPFDQARAHVWPQTAPAPPHDPAPSVVFNGVALPSYAFSPDAYAEDVVVKALDAAKKSIDVSMFTLTSGRVVRALAAAAERGVKVRVLVDQSQHDEDFMKPFVDWLAYQGIPVKVNAGPNPDGPEYAEKNHNKFAVLDGKLVITGSTNWTKSGFYTNFDNMFLLTDATDVKGFAAFFDDMFKSRRAERHVPPASEPAMPSDEEVMEGLRGTPKPLPPAPAWGPLPEARQVSFNGETFPAAAARPVHPVKDLLIKAIDSSKESIEVALYEFNLDDILQALRRAKARGVKVRAIIDYNKAFPKGRYTDGEERERNEQISALLKEFETKILRGTRMPGIMHNKFAVFDGKFVEWGSYNWSFTAENHHFEHVQFSDEKARADFYRKVWTWMWGYAQTEDKAEEHDWAGERPAGAPLDEDKALVLNGARFPRQVFSPQGLAEETIVRAIQAAKATVEVAMFSFYSARIAEELLAAKKRGVEVKLVLDRMQSKLMKLDDWFAFHGFEVRIVGGPDPYGNVYFEKNHSKMIVVDGKLLAAGSFNYTANAETNSYENVGLTMEQADVAFFQAYFKMLFDNGWKPMVPKKLPEGTPEEPEAFFARERLQAMGWAAED
;
A
#
# COMPACT_ATOMS: atom_id res chain seq x y z
N MET A 1 -2.03 -26.59 -45.29
CA MET A 1 -2.25 -25.33 -46.02
C MET A 1 -3.39 -24.55 -45.35
N LYS A 2 -3.34 -23.20 -45.36
CA LYS A 2 -4.44 -22.20 -45.44
C LYS A 2 -5.75 -22.39 -44.60
N ALA A 3 -6.36 -21.35 -44.03
CA ALA A 3 -5.95 -19.94 -43.81
C ALA A 3 -6.91 -19.18 -42.86
N ASN A 4 -6.36 -18.16 -42.20
CA ASN A 4 -6.90 -16.83 -41.83
C ASN A 4 -8.35 -16.64 -41.33
N ARG A 5 -8.46 -15.87 -40.24
CA ARG A 5 -9.40 -14.72 -40.14
C ARG A 5 -8.62 -13.42 -39.82
N PRO A 6 -9.13 -12.22 -40.15
CA PRO A 6 -8.28 -11.04 -40.38
C PRO A 6 -8.32 -9.98 -39.25
N SER A 7 -7.33 -9.08 -39.31
CA SER A 7 -7.26 -7.83 -38.54
C SER A 7 -8.32 -6.80 -38.94
N ARG A 8 -8.52 -5.78 -38.11
CA ARG A 8 -9.31 -4.59 -38.42
C ARG A 8 -8.50 -3.30 -38.20
N THR A 9 -8.24 -2.58 -39.28
CA THR A 9 -7.76 -1.20 -39.25
C THR A 9 -8.48 -0.39 -40.34
N ARG A 10 -9.00 0.78 -39.99
CA ARG A 10 -9.35 1.89 -40.90
C ARG A 10 -8.93 3.18 -40.19
N GLN A 11 -7.94 3.93 -40.66
CA GLN A 11 -7.86 4.73 -41.90
C GLN A 11 -8.63 6.05 -41.84
N VAL A 12 -7.86 7.14 -41.92
CA VAL A 12 -8.15 8.32 -42.73
C VAL A 12 -6.87 8.64 -43.54
N LEU A 13 -7.03 9.07 -44.79
CA LEU A 13 -5.98 9.42 -45.77
C LEU A 13 -5.94 10.95 -45.96
N ALA A 14 -5.03 11.61 -46.69
CA ALA A 14 -3.60 11.40 -47.06
C ALA A 14 -3.19 12.55 -48.00
N LEU A 15 -1.89 12.80 -48.18
CA LEU A 15 -1.18 13.33 -49.38
C LEU A 15 0.32 13.36 -48.99
N ALA A 16 1.31 12.68 -49.59
CA ALA A 16 1.70 12.48 -51.00
C ALA A 16 2.33 13.74 -51.66
N ALA A 17 3.43 13.67 -52.43
CA ALA A 17 4.49 12.65 -52.58
C ALA A 17 5.65 13.23 -53.43
N SER A 18 6.89 12.73 -53.29
CA SER A 18 8.00 12.92 -54.25
C SER A 18 9.13 11.89 -54.02
N LEU A 19 9.95 11.63 -55.04
CA LEU A 19 10.78 10.42 -55.18
C LEU A 19 12.23 10.70 -55.62
N LEU A 20 13.14 9.82 -55.21
CA LEU A 20 14.40 9.39 -55.87
C LEU A 20 15.46 10.46 -56.25
N CYS A 21 16.66 10.34 -55.67
CA CYS A 21 17.88 9.86 -56.38
C CYS A 21 19.18 10.08 -55.58
N GLY A 22 20.21 9.28 -55.88
CA GLY A 22 21.62 9.64 -55.64
C GLY A 22 22.32 8.99 -54.43
N ALA A 23 23.39 8.26 -54.70
CA ALA A 23 24.42 7.83 -53.72
C ALA A 23 25.69 8.71 -53.89
N PRO A 24 26.71 8.64 -52.99
CA PRO A 24 27.67 9.73 -52.79
C PRO A 24 28.90 9.67 -53.71
N PRO A 25 29.77 10.69 -53.62
CA PRO A 25 31.20 10.43 -53.52
C PRO A 25 31.88 11.17 -52.35
N SER A 26 33.14 10.78 -52.09
CA SER A 26 34.02 11.32 -51.04
C SER A 26 35.20 12.13 -51.63
N LEU A 27 36.12 12.55 -50.75
CA LEU A 27 37.47 13.11 -51.02
C LEU A 27 37.56 14.57 -51.50
N PHE A 28 38.22 15.39 -50.68
CA PHE A 28 39.50 16.02 -51.06
C PHE A 28 40.39 16.22 -49.82
N ALA A 29 41.68 15.89 -49.93
CA ALA A 29 42.75 16.41 -49.07
C ALA A 29 43.33 17.69 -49.74
N GLN A 30 44.39 18.40 -49.35
CA GLN A 30 45.65 18.11 -48.64
C GLN A 30 46.32 19.51 -48.40
N VAL A 31 47.35 19.73 -47.55
CA VAL A 31 48.78 19.92 -47.94
C VAL A 31 49.52 20.72 -46.82
N ILE A 32 50.66 20.21 -46.30
CA ILE A 32 51.89 20.85 -45.69
C ILE A 32 51.70 21.95 -44.60
N ALA A 33 52.18 21.88 -43.34
CA ALA A 33 53.49 21.50 -42.71
C ALA A 33 54.55 22.68 -42.71
N PRO A 34 55.67 22.70 -41.90
CA PRO A 34 56.33 21.59 -41.17
C PRO A 34 57.04 21.87 -39.80
N VAL A 35 57.66 20.83 -39.18
CA VAL A 35 58.87 20.88 -38.27
C VAL A 35 58.64 21.48 -36.84
N ARG A 36 59.27 21.15 -35.69
CA ARG A 36 60.21 20.13 -35.08
C ARG A 36 60.18 20.33 -33.52
N SER A 37 60.85 19.62 -32.59
CA SER A 37 61.23 18.20 -32.35
C SER A 37 62.07 18.06 -31.04
N GLY A 38 61.89 17.01 -30.22
CA GLY A 38 62.76 16.71 -29.05
C GLY A 38 62.26 15.52 -28.18
N PRO A 39 63.10 14.81 -27.39
CA PRO A 39 62.79 13.43 -26.95
C PRO A 39 62.71 13.16 -25.42
N VAL A 40 62.42 11.89 -25.09
CA VAL A 40 62.14 11.30 -23.76
C VAL A 40 63.39 10.83 -22.99
N VAL A 41 63.38 10.92 -21.65
CA VAL A 41 64.23 10.13 -20.71
C VAL A 41 63.39 9.70 -19.49
N THR A 42 63.77 8.60 -18.82
CA THR A 42 63.07 7.93 -17.70
C THR A 42 63.69 8.19 -16.32
N ALA A 43 62.93 7.92 -15.24
CA ALA A 43 63.44 7.81 -13.86
C ALA A 43 62.61 6.81 -13.02
N VAL A 44 63.15 6.32 -11.91
CA VAL A 44 62.67 5.16 -11.12
C VAL A 44 62.53 5.51 -9.62
N PRO A 45 61.52 4.99 -8.90
CA PRO A 45 61.49 5.00 -7.43
C PRO A 45 62.12 3.73 -6.82
N ALA A 46 62.91 3.88 -5.75
CA ALA A 46 63.58 2.81 -5.01
C ALA A 46 63.58 3.13 -3.48
N PRO A 47 63.79 2.14 -2.58
CA PRO A 47 62.93 2.05 -1.38
C PRO A 47 63.59 2.33 -0.01
N ILE A 48 62.78 2.86 0.92
CA ILE A 48 63.01 2.97 2.38
C ILE A 48 61.61 2.91 3.05
N GLY A 49 61.36 2.28 4.19
CA GLY A 49 62.16 1.41 5.08
C GLY A 49 61.42 1.22 6.43
N VAL A 50 61.56 0.06 7.10
CA VAL A 50 60.80 -0.27 8.34
C VAL A 50 61.72 -0.32 9.57
N PRO A 51 61.36 0.41 10.64
CA PRO A 51 61.25 -0.16 11.99
C PRO A 51 59.97 0.35 12.73
N GLY A 52 59.53 -0.19 13.87
CA GLY A 52 60.00 -1.31 14.70
C GLY A 52 59.12 -1.44 15.97
N LEU A 53 59.14 -2.59 16.67
CA LEU A 53 58.25 -2.87 17.82
C LEU A 53 58.66 -2.15 19.13
N ALA A 54 57.68 -1.80 19.98
CA ALA A 54 57.62 -2.18 21.42
C ALA A 54 56.30 -1.70 22.11
N PRO A 55 55.85 -2.32 23.24
CA PRO A 55 54.53 -2.02 23.84
C PRO A 55 54.53 -1.56 25.33
N SER A 56 53.48 -0.82 25.72
CA SER A 56 52.95 -0.69 27.10
C SER A 56 51.61 0.07 27.05
N ALA A 57 50.74 0.14 28.06
CA ALA A 57 50.24 -0.73 29.12
C ALA A 57 49.22 0.11 29.94
N ALA A 58 48.23 -0.53 30.56
CA ALA A 58 47.07 0.01 31.29
C ALA A 58 47.19 1.32 32.13
N SER A 59 46.13 2.15 32.13
CA SER A 59 45.44 2.71 33.32
C SER A 59 44.10 3.38 32.89
N VAL A 60 42.93 3.02 33.44
CA VAL A 60 42.26 3.44 34.70
C VAL A 60 41.54 4.82 34.62
N LEU A 61 40.24 4.82 34.95
CA LEU A 61 39.31 5.96 35.02
C LEU A 61 39.60 6.89 36.23
N PRO A 62 39.14 8.16 36.23
CA PRO A 62 37.88 8.46 36.95
C PRO A 62 37.00 9.58 36.33
N LYS A 63 35.82 9.80 36.94
CA LYS A 63 34.85 10.85 36.59
C LYS A 63 35.18 12.18 37.27
N ALA A 64 34.97 13.29 36.55
CA ALA A 64 34.75 14.60 37.14
C ALA A 64 33.67 15.39 36.36
N SER A 65 33.45 16.65 36.73
CA SER A 65 32.09 17.21 36.84
C SER A 65 32.07 18.72 37.07
N LEU A 66 30.91 19.37 36.84
CA LEU A 66 30.58 20.78 37.14
C LEU A 66 31.36 21.80 36.25
N SER A 67 30.87 23.00 35.92
CA SER A 67 29.57 23.67 36.14
C SER A 67 29.35 24.84 35.13
N LEU A 68 28.15 25.44 35.12
CA LEU A 68 27.71 26.57 34.28
C LEU A 68 28.48 27.89 34.54
N PRO A 69 28.33 28.91 33.66
CA PRO A 69 27.41 30.01 34.02
C PRO A 69 26.53 30.55 32.87
N THR A 70 25.55 31.40 33.24
CA THR A 70 24.51 32.01 32.39
C THR A 70 24.78 33.47 32.03
N ALA A 71 24.37 33.92 30.83
CA ALA A 71 23.99 35.32 30.57
C ALA A 71 23.11 35.48 29.30
N ALA A 72 22.10 36.36 29.39
CA ALA A 72 21.43 37.05 28.27
C ALA A 72 21.81 38.56 28.37
N PRO A 73 21.38 39.54 27.50
CA PRO A 73 20.01 39.70 26.97
C PRO A 73 19.86 40.45 25.60
N THR A 74 18.64 40.97 25.35
CA THR A 74 18.22 42.11 24.49
C THR A 74 18.00 41.95 22.97
N LEU A 75 16.83 42.45 22.54
CA LEU A 75 16.44 42.89 21.18
C LEU A 75 16.69 44.41 21.02
N PRO A 76 16.63 44.96 19.79
CA PRO A 76 15.45 45.78 19.45
C PRO A 76 14.97 45.64 17.98
N SER A 77 13.79 46.20 17.69
CA SER A 77 13.13 46.19 16.36
C SER A 77 13.13 47.56 15.66
N ALA A 78 13.32 47.63 14.34
CA ALA A 78 12.80 48.74 13.49
C ALA A 78 12.83 48.47 11.96
N VAL A 79 11.63 48.44 11.36
CA VAL A 79 11.16 48.98 10.05
C VAL A 79 12.19 49.58 9.05
N LEU A 80 12.16 49.18 7.75
CA LEU A 80 11.95 50.09 6.59
C LEU A 80 11.93 49.46 5.16
N SER A 81 10.99 49.96 4.34
CA SER A 81 11.01 50.21 2.86
C SER A 81 11.27 49.12 1.81
N ALA A 82 10.57 49.25 0.68
CA ALA A 82 10.86 48.64 -0.62
C ALA A 82 11.20 49.71 -1.69
N PRO A 83 11.95 49.34 -2.74
CA PRO A 83 11.54 49.61 -4.13
C PRO A 83 11.65 48.33 -5.01
N ARG A 84 10.94 48.07 -6.12
CA ARG A 84 10.34 48.86 -7.23
C ARG A 84 11.21 48.95 -8.49
N ALA A 85 11.05 47.94 -9.35
CA ALA A 85 11.13 47.85 -10.82
C ALA A 85 11.95 48.85 -11.68
N GLU A 86 12.62 48.28 -12.70
CA GLU A 86 12.86 48.90 -14.02
C GLU A 86 12.25 48.03 -15.13
N ALA A 87 11.92 48.61 -16.30
CA ALA A 87 11.31 47.89 -17.43
C ALA A 87 11.45 48.61 -18.79
N VAL A 88 11.80 47.86 -19.85
CA VAL A 88 11.65 48.17 -21.28
C VAL A 88 11.54 46.83 -22.04
N GLY A 89 10.72 46.59 -23.07
CA GLY A 89 9.66 47.40 -23.69
C GLY A 89 9.25 46.83 -25.08
N VAL A 90 8.27 47.47 -25.73
CA VAL A 90 7.73 47.22 -27.11
C VAL A 90 6.50 46.29 -27.23
N LEU A 91 5.51 46.81 -27.98
CA LEU A 91 4.21 46.27 -28.44
C LEU A 91 3.93 46.95 -29.81
N PRO A 92 3.09 46.43 -30.75
CA PRO A 92 1.63 46.64 -30.62
C PRO A 92 0.62 45.72 -31.36
N ALA A 93 -0.53 45.51 -30.70
CA ALA A 93 -1.92 45.65 -31.21
C ALA A 93 -2.58 44.67 -32.22
N ALA A 94 -3.92 44.79 -32.26
CA ALA A 94 -4.96 44.16 -33.12
C ALA A 94 -5.32 42.69 -32.82
N ALA A 95 -6.60 42.28 -32.78
CA ALA A 95 -7.87 43.03 -32.85
C ALA A 95 -9.02 42.28 -32.11
N ALA A 96 -10.11 43.00 -31.83
CA ALA A 96 -11.40 42.44 -31.39
C ALA A 96 -12.41 42.44 -32.56
N PRO A 97 -13.61 41.84 -32.37
CA PRO A 97 -14.82 42.58 -32.73
C PRO A 97 -15.93 42.49 -31.69
N ALA A 98 -16.81 43.50 -31.65
CA ALA A 98 -18.06 43.50 -30.91
C ALA A 98 -19.14 44.29 -31.65
N ALA A 99 -20.34 43.73 -31.74
CA ALA A 99 -21.58 44.36 -32.21
C ALA A 99 -22.76 43.42 -31.87
N LEU A 100 -24.01 43.81 -31.64
CA LEU A 100 -24.70 45.03 -31.17
C LEU A 100 -26.16 44.84 -31.59
N ALA A 101 -27.08 44.70 -30.64
CA ALA A 101 -28.52 44.88 -30.86
C ALA A 101 -29.19 45.26 -29.52
N ALA A 102 -30.27 46.04 -29.57
CA ALA A 102 -30.83 46.77 -28.42
C ALA A 102 -32.37 46.52 -28.26
N PRO A 103 -32.99 46.92 -27.12
CA PRO A 103 -34.27 46.33 -26.66
C PRO A 103 -35.55 47.13 -27.00
N ALA A 104 -36.71 46.54 -26.67
CA ALA A 104 -38.04 47.16 -26.70
C ALA A 104 -38.73 47.13 -25.30
N LYS A 105 -39.88 47.82 -25.13
CA LYS A 105 -40.46 48.19 -23.82
C LYS A 105 -41.94 47.79 -23.59
N ALA A 106 -42.22 47.40 -22.34
CA ALA A 106 -43.33 47.78 -21.43
C ALA A 106 -44.83 47.52 -21.74
N ALA A 107 -45.50 46.82 -20.79
CA ALA A 107 -46.87 47.00 -20.23
C ALA A 107 -46.99 46.02 -19.01
N SER A 108 -47.61 46.24 -17.83
CA SER A 108 -48.76 47.05 -17.33
C SER A 108 -50.13 46.54 -17.82
N ALA A 109 -51.12 46.09 -17.04
CA ALA A 109 -51.30 45.80 -15.58
C ALA A 109 -52.50 44.78 -15.44
N ALA A 110 -53.23 44.49 -14.34
CA ALA A 110 -53.36 45.07 -12.99
C ALA A 110 -53.99 44.10 -11.93
N THR A 111 -53.98 44.58 -10.68
CA THR A 111 -54.73 44.35 -9.41
C THR A 111 -56.10 43.59 -9.37
N LEU A 112 -56.48 43.16 -8.13
CA LEU A 112 -57.79 42.71 -7.57
C LEU A 112 -57.94 41.18 -7.38
N SER A 113 -58.67 40.61 -6.39
CA SER A 113 -59.07 40.98 -5.00
C SER A 113 -59.86 39.81 -4.35
N ALA A 114 -59.83 39.61 -3.02
CA ALA A 114 -60.68 38.61 -2.32
C ALA A 114 -62.15 39.06 -2.15
N PRO A 115 -63.13 38.14 -2.03
CA PRO A 115 -63.68 37.69 -0.73
C PRO A 115 -63.72 36.13 -0.61
N VAL A 116 -63.87 35.40 0.52
CA VAL A 116 -64.37 35.55 1.91
C VAL A 116 -65.68 34.76 2.19
N SER A 117 -65.60 33.81 3.15
CA SER A 117 -66.71 33.13 3.89
C SER A 117 -67.56 32.08 3.11
N ALA A 118 -68.32 31.16 3.73
CA ALA A 118 -68.57 30.87 5.16
C ALA A 118 -69.10 29.42 5.41
N ARG A 119 -68.88 28.88 6.64
CA ARG A 119 -69.81 28.01 7.43
C ARG A 119 -70.24 26.64 6.82
N GLU A 120 -70.85 25.66 7.51
CA GLU A 120 -71.09 25.39 8.95
C GLU A 120 -71.28 23.86 9.22
N GLY A 121 -71.18 23.45 10.49
CA GLY A 121 -71.78 22.19 10.99
C GLY A 121 -70.88 20.93 10.96
N ILE A 122 -71.12 19.90 11.78
CA ILE A 122 -72.12 19.74 12.87
C ILE A 122 -71.54 18.84 13.98
N ARG A 123 -72.10 18.93 15.20
CA ARG A 123 -71.76 18.11 16.39
C ARG A 123 -72.20 16.63 16.21
N THR A 124 -71.98 15.63 17.08
CA THR A 124 -72.34 15.59 18.52
C THR A 124 -71.91 14.27 19.20
N ALA A 125 -71.68 14.33 20.53
CA ALA A 125 -72.16 13.37 21.56
C ALA A 125 -71.53 11.96 21.72
N VAL A 126 -71.45 11.35 22.92
CA VAL A 126 -71.66 11.85 24.33
C VAL A 126 -71.10 10.87 25.39
N ASN A 127 -70.56 11.41 26.51
CA ASN A 127 -70.36 10.88 27.89
C ASN A 127 -69.68 9.49 28.11
N ALA A 128 -69.14 9.14 29.29
CA ALA A 128 -69.16 9.70 30.66
C ALA A 128 -67.71 9.94 31.20
N VAL A 129 -67.36 10.87 32.09
CA VAL A 129 -67.94 11.33 33.40
C VAL A 129 -67.72 10.28 34.51
N ALA A 130 -67.07 10.53 35.66
CA ALA A 130 -66.57 11.76 36.32
C ALA A 130 -65.18 11.50 37.00
N GLY A 131 -64.42 12.49 37.50
CA GLY A 131 -64.57 13.95 37.50
C GLY A 131 -63.53 14.67 38.37
N ASP A 132 -63.45 16.00 38.20
CA ASP A 132 -63.19 17.06 39.21
C ASP A 132 -61.91 17.03 40.10
N GLU A 133 -61.18 18.11 40.34
CA GLU A 133 -61.27 19.56 40.04
C GLU A 133 -59.81 20.12 40.00
N LYS A 134 -59.43 21.33 39.53
CA LYS A 134 -60.11 22.64 39.38
C LYS A 134 -59.38 23.51 38.32
N ALA A 135 -59.97 24.66 37.93
CA ALA A 135 -59.47 25.56 36.86
C ALA A 135 -58.34 26.54 37.30
N GLY A 136 -57.58 27.21 36.41
CA GLY A 136 -57.49 27.09 34.94
C GLY A 136 -57.05 28.40 34.21
N ARG A 137 -57.24 28.42 32.88
CA ARG A 137 -57.09 29.52 31.87
C ARG A 137 -55.70 29.98 31.38
N GLU A 138 -55.68 30.17 30.05
CA GLU A 138 -54.93 31.11 29.20
C GLU A 138 -53.39 31.04 29.04
N LYS A 139 -52.99 30.66 27.81
CA LYS A 139 -51.73 31.06 27.13
C LYS A 139 -51.93 32.46 26.49
N PRO A 140 -50.89 33.24 26.08
CA PRO A 140 -49.52 32.79 25.74
C PRO A 140 -48.33 33.69 26.16
N ALA A 141 -47.12 33.13 26.11
CA ALA A 141 -45.86 33.88 25.96
C ALA A 141 -44.75 32.97 25.36
N LEU A 142 -43.78 33.56 24.65
CA LEU A 142 -42.49 32.92 24.33
C LEU A 142 -41.45 33.36 25.36
N SER A 143 -41.02 32.47 26.27
CA SER A 143 -39.77 32.62 27.02
C SER A 143 -39.46 31.38 27.88
N ALA A 144 -38.56 30.49 27.41
CA ALA A 144 -37.74 29.59 28.24
C ALA A 144 -36.81 28.73 27.35
N LEU A 145 -35.58 29.18 27.13
CA LEU A 145 -34.44 28.27 26.95
C LEU A 145 -33.85 28.05 28.35
N GLY A 146 -33.76 26.80 28.81
CA GLY A 146 -33.24 26.45 30.13
C GLY A 146 -34.18 25.53 30.91
N GLY A 147 -33.75 24.28 31.09
CA GLY A 147 -34.46 23.23 31.82
C GLY A 147 -33.85 21.87 31.48
N ASP A 148 -33.42 21.12 32.49
CA ASP A 148 -32.58 19.94 32.29
C ASP A 148 -33.33 18.77 31.63
N ALA A 149 -32.84 18.37 30.45
CA ALA A 149 -33.26 17.14 29.81
C ALA A 149 -32.54 15.94 30.46
N GLN A 150 -33.19 15.29 31.44
CA GLN A 150 -32.75 13.97 31.88
C GLN A 150 -32.78 12.99 30.70
N ALA A 151 -31.71 12.23 30.52
CA ALA A 151 -31.63 11.21 29.48
C ALA A 151 -32.69 10.12 29.71
N PRO A 152 -33.44 9.70 28.67
CA PRO A 152 -34.38 8.59 28.80
C PRO A 152 -33.60 7.29 29.07
N LYS A 153 -34.20 6.40 29.89
CA LYS A 153 -33.67 5.05 30.12
C LYS A 153 -34.01 4.15 28.93
N ALA A 154 -33.09 3.27 28.56
CA ALA A 154 -33.30 2.28 27.51
C ALA A 154 -33.76 0.94 28.10
N ASP A 155 -34.85 0.39 27.57
CA ASP A 155 -35.46 -0.89 27.95
C ASP A 155 -35.56 -1.90 26.80
N GLY A 156 -35.65 -1.43 25.55
CA GLY A 156 -35.73 -2.29 24.36
C GLY A 156 -34.44 -3.02 23.95
N SER A 157 -34.61 -4.12 23.21
CA SER A 157 -33.54 -4.80 22.47
C SER A 157 -33.14 -4.05 21.20
N ALA A 158 -31.97 -4.39 20.65
CA ALA A 158 -31.49 -3.80 19.39
C ALA A 158 -32.36 -4.18 18.17
N GLY A 159 -33.16 -5.26 18.25
CA GLY A 159 -34.11 -5.65 17.21
C GLY A 159 -35.33 -4.74 17.17
N GLU A 160 -35.98 -4.54 18.32
CA GLU A 160 -37.17 -3.67 18.45
C GLU A 160 -36.85 -2.22 18.09
N GLN A 161 -35.69 -1.72 18.56
CA GLN A 161 -35.20 -0.38 18.21
C GLN A 161 -34.94 -0.25 16.69
N ARG A 162 -34.42 -1.29 16.05
CA ARG A 162 -34.22 -1.32 14.59
C ARG A 162 -35.55 -1.35 13.83
N GLU A 163 -36.55 -2.14 14.25
CA GLU A 163 -37.85 -2.18 13.56
C GLU A 163 -38.59 -0.84 13.69
N GLN A 164 -38.53 -0.20 14.87
CA GLN A 164 -38.99 1.19 15.04
C GLN A 164 -38.22 2.17 14.13
N ALA A 165 -36.90 2.02 14.00
CA ALA A 165 -36.09 2.88 13.16
C ALA A 165 -36.37 2.65 11.65
N GLU A 166 -36.55 1.42 11.17
CA GLU A 166 -36.96 1.17 9.78
C GLU A 166 -38.38 1.74 9.50
N SER A 167 -39.27 1.79 10.50
CA SER A 167 -40.57 2.44 10.39
C SER A 167 -40.49 3.95 10.05
N PHE A 168 -39.39 4.62 10.42
CA PHE A 168 -39.10 6.04 10.12
C PHE A 168 -39.21 6.37 8.63
N PHE A 169 -38.78 5.45 7.77
CA PHE A 169 -38.83 5.60 6.30
C PHE A 169 -40.15 5.11 5.69
N ASN A 170 -40.91 4.27 6.39
CA ASN A 170 -42.11 3.61 5.88
C ASN A 170 -43.42 4.40 6.11
N GLN A 171 -43.36 5.57 6.75
CA GLN A 171 -44.53 6.45 6.88
C GLN A 171 -44.96 7.06 5.53
N LYS A 172 -45.85 6.35 4.82
CA LYS A 172 -46.52 6.71 3.57
C LYS A 172 -45.65 6.73 2.30
N ALA A 173 -45.06 5.57 1.96
CA ALA A 173 -44.75 5.22 0.58
C ALA A 173 -45.30 3.82 0.25
N GLY A 174 -46.12 3.69 -0.80
CA GLY A 174 -46.76 2.43 -1.18
C GLY A 174 -45.83 1.50 -1.95
N GLY A 175 -44.94 0.80 -1.25
CA GLY A 175 -44.05 -0.25 -1.79
C GLY A 175 -44.00 -1.45 -0.86
N ARG A 176 -43.88 -2.67 -1.41
CA ARG A 176 -43.81 -3.90 -0.59
C ARG A 176 -42.44 -4.01 0.07
N SER A 177 -42.39 -3.90 1.40
CA SER A 177 -41.32 -4.51 2.18
C SER A 177 -41.47 -6.04 2.12
N SER A 178 -40.37 -6.75 1.88
CA SER A 178 -40.28 -8.20 2.02
C SER A 178 -39.84 -8.55 3.43
N VAL A 179 -40.80 -8.78 4.32
CA VAL A 179 -40.54 -9.13 5.72
C VAL A 179 -39.86 -10.50 5.81
N TYR A 180 -38.65 -10.52 6.36
CA TYR A 180 -38.04 -11.72 6.93
C TYR A 180 -38.20 -11.66 8.45
N ALA A 181 -39.13 -12.45 8.99
CA ALA A 181 -39.21 -12.65 10.43
C ALA A 181 -38.01 -13.52 10.87
N LEU A 182 -37.17 -12.99 11.75
CA LEU A 182 -36.29 -13.82 12.56
C LEU A 182 -37.16 -14.54 13.60
N GLY A 183 -36.98 -15.85 13.74
CA GLY A 183 -37.70 -16.63 14.75
C GLY A 183 -37.00 -16.52 16.09
N ASP A 184 -37.71 -16.04 17.11
CA ASP A 184 -37.27 -16.13 18.50
C ASP A 184 -37.30 -17.60 18.95
N ASP A 185 -36.12 -18.19 19.16
CA ASP A 185 -35.89 -19.36 20.04
C ASP A 185 -34.38 -19.57 20.20
N PHE A 186 -33.77 -18.90 21.19
CA PHE A 186 -32.40 -19.18 21.63
C PHE A 186 -32.32 -19.17 23.16
N ASP A 187 -32.51 -20.34 23.76
CA ASP A 187 -32.30 -20.60 25.19
C ASP A 187 -30.78 -20.75 25.46
N PRO A 188 -30.15 -19.86 26.25
CA PRO A 188 -28.70 -19.84 26.42
C PRO A 188 -28.13 -20.98 27.30
N ASP A 189 -28.96 -21.75 28.03
CA ASP A 189 -28.48 -22.71 29.06
C ASP A 189 -28.43 -24.19 28.58
N THR A 190 -28.52 -24.48 27.28
CA THR A 190 -28.55 -25.86 26.74
C THR A 190 -27.32 -26.26 25.91
N ALA A 191 -26.12 -26.12 26.48
CA ALA A 191 -24.87 -26.64 25.88
C ALA A 191 -24.69 -28.16 26.10
N PRO A 192 -24.70 -29.02 25.06
CA PRO A 192 -24.40 -30.44 25.21
C PRO A 192 -22.88 -30.70 25.32
N ASN A 193 -22.48 -31.29 26.43
CA ASN A 193 -21.11 -31.74 26.73
C ASN A 193 -20.49 -32.59 25.59
N PRO A 194 -19.31 -32.23 25.05
CA PRO A 194 -18.74 -32.88 23.87
C PRO A 194 -17.94 -34.15 24.19
N ASP A 195 -18.60 -35.20 24.70
CA ASP A 195 -18.01 -36.55 24.67
C ASP A 195 -19.04 -37.70 24.60
N ALA A 196 -18.59 -38.83 24.03
CA ALA A 196 -19.27 -40.12 23.85
C ALA A 196 -20.46 -40.24 22.85
N ALA A 197 -20.15 -40.62 21.59
CA ALA A 197 -20.91 -41.65 20.84
C ALA A 197 -20.15 -42.22 19.62
N LYS A 198 -19.73 -43.50 19.66
CA LYS A 198 -19.27 -44.23 18.47
C LYS A 198 -20.47 -44.78 17.70
N GLY A 199 -20.88 -44.15 16.60
CA GLY A 199 -22.04 -44.54 15.79
C GLY A 199 -21.75 -44.64 14.28
N LYS A 200 -22.07 -45.78 13.67
CA LYS A 200 -21.89 -46.01 12.21
C LYS A 200 -22.89 -45.17 11.40
N LYS A 201 -22.44 -44.48 10.34
CA LYS A 201 -23.32 -44.00 9.25
C LYS A 201 -23.26 -44.93 8.03
N PRO A 202 -24.38 -45.16 7.31
CA PRO A 202 -24.45 -46.11 6.20
C PRO A 202 -23.88 -45.55 4.90
N GLY A 203 -23.31 -46.42 4.06
CA GLY A 203 -22.73 -46.02 2.77
C GLY A 203 -23.78 -45.77 1.68
N LYS A 204 -23.46 -44.88 0.73
CA LYS A 204 -24.18 -44.70 -0.54
C LYS A 204 -23.19 -44.63 -1.72
N GLY A 205 -23.54 -45.34 -2.80
CA GLY A 205 -23.09 -45.15 -4.19
C GLY A 205 -21.63 -44.76 -4.46
N LYS A 206 -20.76 -45.74 -4.74
CA LYS A 206 -19.49 -45.49 -5.46
C LYS A 206 -19.75 -45.16 -6.94
N GLY A 207 -19.94 -43.88 -7.25
CA GLY A 207 -19.65 -43.39 -8.60
C GLY A 207 -18.14 -43.47 -8.86
N LYS A 208 -17.71 -44.11 -9.95
CA LYS A 208 -16.28 -44.17 -10.32
C LYS A 208 -15.80 -42.85 -10.93
N GLY A 209 -15.59 -41.85 -10.07
CA GLY A 209 -14.60 -40.80 -10.37
C GLY A 209 -13.25 -41.47 -10.63
N LYS A 210 -12.46 -40.93 -11.56
CA LYS A 210 -11.07 -41.34 -11.70
C LYS A 210 -10.31 -40.76 -10.50
N ASP A 211 -9.60 -41.61 -9.76
CA ASP A 211 -8.78 -41.15 -8.65
C ASP A 211 -7.79 -40.09 -9.15
N ALA A 212 -7.74 -38.94 -8.47
CA ALA A 212 -6.61 -38.03 -8.64
C ALA A 212 -5.36 -38.80 -8.20
N PRO A 213 -4.24 -38.73 -8.95
CA PRO A 213 -3.01 -39.39 -8.54
C PRO A 213 -2.61 -38.85 -7.16
N ALA A 214 -2.20 -39.73 -6.26
CA ALA A 214 -1.64 -39.32 -4.98
C ALA A 214 -0.44 -38.37 -5.25
N PRO A 215 -0.17 -37.39 -4.35
CA PRO A 215 1.01 -36.55 -4.47
C PRO A 215 2.25 -37.42 -4.64
N VAL A 216 2.99 -37.18 -5.72
CA VAL A 216 4.32 -37.77 -5.88
C VAL A 216 5.18 -37.13 -4.79
N PRO A 217 5.86 -37.90 -3.92
CA PRO A 217 6.73 -37.31 -2.91
C PRO A 217 7.83 -36.52 -3.62
N ASP A 218 8.09 -35.31 -3.13
CA ASP A 218 9.01 -34.38 -3.79
C ASP A 218 10.42 -34.99 -3.94
N PRO A 219 11.11 -34.68 -5.06
CA PRO A 219 12.41 -35.28 -5.39
C PRO A 219 13.51 -34.79 -4.44
N VAL A 220 13.82 -35.59 -3.42
CA VAL A 220 14.85 -35.28 -2.41
C VAL A 220 16.24 -35.24 -3.05
N TYR A 221 16.76 -34.04 -3.27
CA TYR A 221 18.09 -33.84 -3.84
C TYR A 221 19.22 -34.05 -2.80
N PRO A 222 20.35 -34.69 -3.18
CA PRO A 222 21.53 -34.82 -2.32
C PRO A 222 22.17 -33.47 -1.97
N ALA A 223 22.54 -33.32 -0.70
CA ALA A 223 23.31 -32.20 -0.15
C ALA A 223 24.24 -32.72 0.94
N ARG A 224 25.39 -32.07 1.18
CA ARG A 224 26.10 -32.24 2.46
C ARG A 224 25.23 -31.75 3.62
N ILE A 225 25.44 -32.28 4.82
CA ILE A 225 24.92 -31.68 6.06
C ILE A 225 26.05 -30.87 6.70
N LEU A 226 25.77 -29.60 6.97
CA LEU A 226 26.61 -28.69 7.73
C LEU A 226 26.06 -28.60 9.15
N SER A 227 26.91 -28.41 10.16
CA SER A 227 26.45 -28.16 11.53
C SER A 227 26.87 -26.76 11.97
N PHE A 228 25.91 -25.86 12.13
CA PHE A 228 26.14 -24.48 12.55
C PHE A 228 25.60 -24.27 13.96
N ASN A 229 26.49 -23.91 14.90
CA ASN A 229 26.15 -23.62 16.29
C ASN A 229 25.42 -24.75 17.07
N GLY A 230 25.40 -25.98 16.55
CA GLY A 230 24.65 -27.14 17.07
C GLY A 230 23.35 -27.43 16.33
N THR A 231 23.06 -26.75 15.21
CA THR A 231 21.92 -26.98 14.33
C THR A 231 22.40 -27.51 12.98
N ASP A 232 21.86 -28.65 12.55
CA ASP A 232 22.20 -29.26 11.27
C ASP A 232 21.37 -28.68 10.13
N ILE A 233 22.04 -28.29 9.03
CA ILE A 233 21.48 -27.57 7.89
C ILE A 233 22.06 -28.19 6.60
N PRO A 234 21.24 -28.53 5.59
CA PRO A 234 21.77 -29.02 4.31
C PRO A 234 22.47 -27.90 3.55
N ALA A 235 23.64 -28.20 2.96
CA ALA A 235 24.46 -27.24 2.23
C ALA A 235 23.79 -26.69 0.96
N THR A 236 22.83 -27.42 0.40
CA THR A 236 22.00 -26.99 -0.74
C THR A 236 20.53 -27.26 -0.45
N SER A 237 19.66 -26.38 -0.95
CA SER A 237 18.20 -26.50 -0.90
C SER A 237 17.60 -25.99 -2.20
N PHE A 238 16.50 -26.60 -2.61
CA PHE A 238 15.82 -26.30 -3.87
C PHE A 238 14.31 -26.16 -3.64
N ARG A 239 13.68 -25.30 -4.45
CA ARG A 239 12.21 -25.23 -4.53
C ARG A 239 11.73 -25.95 -5.81
N PRO A 240 10.69 -26.79 -5.72
CA PRO A 240 9.80 -27.02 -4.58
C PRO A 240 10.26 -28.07 -3.53
N ASP A 241 11.38 -28.78 -3.72
CA ASP A 241 11.81 -29.97 -2.94
C ASP A 241 11.62 -29.88 -1.41
N ARG A 242 12.00 -28.77 -0.76
CA ARG A 242 11.76 -28.58 0.68
C ARG A 242 11.49 -27.12 1.05
N PRO A 243 10.82 -26.84 2.18
CA PRO A 243 10.67 -25.48 2.71
C PRO A 243 12.05 -24.83 2.89
N THR A 244 12.34 -23.80 2.10
CA THR A 244 13.69 -23.21 2.05
C THR A 244 13.83 -22.05 3.03
N SER A 245 12.76 -21.29 3.28
CA SER A 245 12.65 -20.34 4.39
C SER A 245 12.87 -20.98 5.76
N GLU A 246 12.42 -22.22 5.99
CA GLU A 246 12.70 -22.95 7.25
C GLU A 246 14.20 -23.07 7.54
N LEU A 247 15.04 -23.25 6.52
CA LEU A 247 16.48 -23.39 6.70
C LEU A 247 17.13 -22.05 7.04
N ILE A 248 16.62 -20.96 6.46
CA ILE A 248 16.98 -19.58 6.81
C ILE A 248 16.59 -19.29 8.26
N ILE A 249 15.37 -19.68 8.66
CA ILE A 249 14.87 -19.54 10.05
C ILE A 249 15.73 -20.37 11.03
N LYS A 250 16.14 -21.59 10.65
CA LYS A 250 17.07 -22.41 11.46
C LYS A 250 18.45 -21.73 11.62
N ALA A 251 19.01 -21.17 10.56
CA ALA A 251 20.26 -20.39 10.64
C ALA A 251 20.11 -19.13 11.53
N ILE A 252 19.02 -18.39 11.39
CA ILE A 252 18.71 -17.21 12.22
C ILE A 252 18.49 -17.59 13.70
N GLY A 253 17.83 -18.72 13.97
CA GLY A 253 17.64 -19.26 15.32
C GLY A 253 18.95 -19.71 15.97
N ALA A 254 19.85 -20.31 15.18
CA ALA A 254 21.15 -20.79 15.63
C ALA A 254 22.20 -19.69 15.82
N ALA A 255 22.03 -18.50 15.22
CA ALA A 255 22.95 -17.37 15.33
C ALA A 255 22.96 -16.75 16.75
N LYS A 256 24.15 -16.31 17.18
CA LYS A 256 24.48 -15.90 18.57
C LYS A 256 25.12 -14.52 18.68
N THR A 257 25.71 -13.96 17.61
CA THR A 257 26.45 -12.69 17.68
C THR A 257 26.06 -11.70 16.58
N SER A 258 25.95 -12.12 15.32
CA SER A 258 25.57 -11.23 14.21
C SER A 258 24.93 -11.95 13.04
N ILE A 259 24.06 -11.23 12.33
CA ILE A 259 23.46 -11.65 11.05
C ILE A 259 23.57 -10.46 10.09
N ASP A 260 24.49 -10.57 9.15
CA ASP A 260 24.72 -9.57 8.10
C ASP A 260 24.01 -10.01 6.82
N ILE A 261 23.18 -9.15 6.25
CA ILE A 261 22.23 -9.51 5.18
C ILE A 261 22.35 -8.51 4.02
N ALA A 262 22.32 -8.98 2.77
CA ALA A 262 22.11 -8.11 1.61
C ALA A 262 21.13 -8.76 0.60
N LEU A 263 19.99 -8.10 0.38
CA LEU A 263 18.83 -8.66 -0.33
C LEU A 263 18.24 -7.70 -1.36
N TYR A 264 17.93 -8.24 -2.54
CA TYR A 264 17.08 -7.59 -3.53
C TYR A 264 15.63 -7.45 -3.04
N GLU A 265 15.04 -8.54 -2.52
CA GLU A 265 13.65 -8.58 -2.05
C GLU A 265 13.53 -9.31 -0.71
N PHE A 266 12.79 -8.69 0.22
CA PHE A 266 12.42 -9.24 1.52
C PHE A 266 10.90 -9.08 1.72
N LYS A 267 10.17 -10.21 1.72
CA LYS A 267 8.70 -10.31 1.88
C LYS A 267 8.32 -11.63 2.58
N SER A 268 8.90 -11.88 3.77
CA SER A 268 8.64 -13.10 4.54
C SER A 268 8.43 -12.76 6.01
N ARG A 269 7.22 -13.04 6.50
CA ARG A 269 6.80 -12.77 7.89
C ARG A 269 7.52 -13.67 8.90
N ASP A 270 7.76 -14.93 8.55
CA ASP A 270 8.36 -15.91 9.45
C ASP A 270 9.87 -15.72 9.57
N ILE A 271 10.53 -15.32 8.47
CA ILE A 271 11.93 -14.87 8.52
C ILE A 271 12.03 -13.56 9.32
N LEU A 272 11.12 -12.60 9.13
CA LEU A 272 11.07 -11.39 9.96
C LEU A 272 10.87 -11.71 11.45
N LYS A 273 9.97 -12.65 11.77
CA LYS A 273 9.75 -13.12 13.14
C LYS A 273 11.03 -13.70 13.73
N ALA A 274 11.74 -14.56 12.99
CA ALA A 274 13.03 -15.11 13.42
C ALA A 274 14.09 -14.01 13.63
N LEU A 275 14.12 -12.96 12.79
CA LEU A 275 15.03 -11.82 12.96
C LEU A 275 14.69 -10.96 14.18
N ARG A 276 13.40 -10.77 14.50
CA ARG A 276 12.94 -10.14 15.76
C ARG A 276 13.39 -10.97 16.97
N GLU A 277 13.18 -12.29 16.92
CA GLU A 277 13.62 -13.22 17.96
C GLU A 277 15.15 -13.20 18.12
N ALA A 278 15.93 -13.11 17.03
CA ALA A 278 17.38 -12.96 17.08
C ALA A 278 17.82 -11.62 17.70
N LYS A 279 17.20 -10.50 17.29
CA LYS A 279 17.42 -9.18 17.88
C LYS A 279 17.12 -9.18 19.38
N ALA A 280 16.04 -9.83 19.81
CA ALA A 280 15.68 -9.98 21.22
C ALA A 280 16.66 -10.85 22.02
N ARG A 281 17.35 -11.80 21.39
CA ARG A 281 18.50 -12.53 21.98
C ARG A 281 19.81 -11.71 22.01
N GLY A 282 19.79 -10.46 21.55
CA GLY A 282 20.98 -9.58 21.49
C GLY A 282 21.85 -9.76 20.24
N VAL A 283 21.40 -10.53 19.24
CA VAL A 283 22.13 -10.76 17.99
C VAL A 283 22.07 -9.50 17.12
N LYS A 284 23.21 -9.03 16.61
CA LYS A 284 23.29 -7.84 15.76
C LYS A 284 22.79 -8.15 14.34
N VAL A 285 21.56 -7.74 14.02
CA VAL A 285 21.00 -7.88 12.66
C VAL A 285 21.27 -6.61 11.85
N ARG A 286 22.03 -6.71 10.75
CA ARG A 286 22.40 -5.61 9.85
C ARG A 286 22.01 -5.96 8.42
N VAL A 287 21.32 -5.04 7.72
CA VAL A 287 20.59 -5.37 6.48
C VAL A 287 20.83 -4.31 5.41
N ILE A 288 21.19 -4.75 4.21
CA ILE A 288 21.29 -3.92 3.01
C ILE A 288 20.17 -4.34 2.04
N VAL A 289 19.41 -3.39 1.51
CA VAL A 289 18.31 -3.65 0.57
C VAL A 289 18.34 -2.78 -0.67
N ASP A 290 17.76 -3.30 -1.75
CA ASP A 290 17.68 -2.60 -3.03
C ASP A 290 16.78 -1.36 -2.99
N PHE A 291 17.28 -0.26 -3.58
CA PHE A 291 16.59 1.01 -3.72
C PHE A 291 15.27 0.89 -4.50
N GLY A 292 15.26 0.10 -5.59
CA GLY A 292 14.06 -0.11 -6.40
C GLY A 292 12.96 -0.87 -5.65
N ASN A 293 13.31 -1.85 -4.82
CA ASN A 293 12.35 -2.58 -3.98
C ASN A 293 11.91 -1.78 -2.75
N THR A 294 12.77 -0.88 -2.26
CA THR A 294 12.48 0.04 -1.14
C THR A 294 11.55 1.19 -1.58
N PHE A 295 11.77 1.76 -2.77
CA PHE A 295 11.02 2.89 -3.33
C PHE A 295 10.54 2.58 -4.77
N PRO A 296 9.66 1.59 -4.98
CA PRO A 296 9.29 1.12 -6.31
C PRO A 296 8.38 2.14 -7.00
N SER A 297 8.81 2.58 -8.18
CA SER A 297 8.04 3.44 -9.08
C SER A 297 7.14 2.62 -10.01
N LYS A 298 5.90 3.08 -10.21
CA LYS A 298 5.05 2.65 -11.34
C LYS A 298 5.80 2.82 -12.67
N ARG A 299 5.67 1.86 -13.58
CA ARG A 299 6.19 1.96 -14.94
C ARG A 299 5.31 2.90 -15.76
N ASP A 300 5.92 3.63 -16.69
CA ASP A 300 5.26 4.63 -17.53
C ASP A 300 4.18 4.00 -18.46
N ASP A 301 4.25 2.69 -18.71
CA ASP A 301 3.32 1.88 -19.51
C ASP A 301 2.25 1.12 -18.70
N SER A 302 2.29 1.16 -17.37
CA SER A 302 1.50 0.29 -16.51
C SER A 302 0.42 1.03 -15.71
N THR A 303 -0.69 0.35 -15.42
CA THR A 303 -1.70 0.82 -14.45
C THR A 303 -1.51 0.24 -13.05
N TYR A 304 -0.51 -0.62 -12.84
CA TYR A 304 -0.17 -1.20 -11.54
C TYR A 304 0.80 -0.30 -10.76
N TRP A 305 0.46 0.06 -9.51
CA TRP A 305 1.44 0.65 -8.60
C TRP A 305 2.11 -0.45 -7.77
N PRO A 306 3.44 -0.63 -7.87
CA PRO A 306 4.14 -1.69 -7.14
C PRO A 306 4.09 -1.49 -5.63
N SER A 307 3.62 -2.50 -4.91
CA SER A 307 3.48 -2.41 -3.46
C SER A 307 4.79 -2.74 -2.74
N ARG A 308 5.36 -1.72 -2.08
CA ARG A 308 6.44 -1.88 -1.08
C ARG A 308 6.13 -2.97 -0.07
N SER A 309 7.16 -3.73 0.30
CA SER A 309 7.10 -4.78 1.33
C SER A 309 6.66 -4.19 2.67
N LEU A 310 5.67 -4.82 3.30
CA LEU A 310 5.27 -4.48 4.67
C LEU A 310 6.32 -4.97 5.66
N ASP A 311 6.93 -6.13 5.39
CA ASP A 311 7.88 -6.78 6.28
C ASP A 311 9.18 -5.95 6.40
N LEU A 312 9.65 -5.37 5.28
CA LEU A 312 10.76 -4.41 5.29
C LEU A 312 10.40 -3.11 6.03
N GLN A 313 9.17 -2.63 5.90
CA GLN A 313 8.72 -1.41 6.58
C GLN A 313 8.52 -1.64 8.08
N SER A 314 8.15 -2.86 8.51
CA SER A 314 8.17 -3.29 9.91
C SER A 314 9.59 -3.23 10.51
N MET A 315 10.60 -3.76 9.80
CA MET A 315 12.00 -3.68 10.23
C MET A 315 12.49 -2.25 10.43
N LEU A 316 12.04 -1.32 9.57
CA LEU A 316 12.35 0.10 9.68
C LEU A 316 11.66 0.74 10.90
N SER A 317 10.36 0.48 11.12
CA SER A 317 9.66 0.98 12.32
C SER A 317 10.15 0.36 13.63
N GLU A 318 10.72 -0.84 13.58
CA GLU A 318 11.27 -1.56 14.74
C GLU A 318 12.76 -1.25 14.98
N GLY A 319 13.34 -0.29 14.25
CA GLY A 319 14.72 0.17 14.45
C GLY A 319 15.78 -0.89 14.20
N PHE A 320 15.67 -1.68 13.13
CA PHE A 320 16.78 -2.50 12.62
C PHE A 320 17.82 -1.62 11.89
N ASP A 321 19.09 -2.04 11.87
CA ASP A 321 20.12 -1.40 11.02
C ASP A 321 19.85 -1.76 9.55
N VAL A 322 19.03 -0.95 8.88
CA VAL A 322 18.69 -1.07 7.47
C VAL A 322 19.36 0.05 6.68
N SER A 323 20.11 -0.32 5.64
CA SER A 323 20.71 0.61 4.69
C SER A 323 20.29 0.26 3.27
N ILE A 324 20.21 1.27 2.42
CA ILE A 324 19.70 1.16 1.05
C ILE A 324 20.89 1.24 0.09
N LEU A 325 20.88 0.43 -0.96
CA LEU A 325 21.84 0.46 -2.04
C LEU A 325 21.12 0.45 -3.39
N ARG A 326 21.62 1.21 -4.36
CA ARG A 326 21.20 1.16 -5.76
C ARG A 326 22.36 0.65 -6.60
N GLY A 327 22.08 -0.08 -7.69
CA GLY A 327 23.11 -0.40 -8.67
C GLY A 327 23.50 0.80 -9.53
N LEU A 328 24.49 0.57 -10.39
CA LEU A 328 25.14 1.58 -11.21
C LEU A 328 24.37 1.90 -12.50
N GLU A 329 24.75 3.02 -13.11
CA GLU A 329 24.22 3.48 -14.40
C GLU A 329 22.68 3.55 -14.43
N LYS A 330 22.07 3.55 -15.62
CA LYS A 330 20.66 3.88 -15.82
C LYS A 330 19.68 2.91 -15.14
N TRP A 331 20.07 1.63 -15.10
CA TRP A 331 19.19 0.49 -14.78
C TRP A 331 19.71 -0.46 -13.70
N GLY A 332 20.89 -0.22 -13.11
CA GLY A 332 21.47 -1.13 -12.14
C GLY A 332 20.67 -1.24 -10.83
N ILE A 333 20.70 -2.45 -10.26
CA ILE A 333 20.02 -2.82 -9.01
C ILE A 333 20.98 -3.49 -8.01
N ALA A 334 20.64 -3.45 -6.72
CA ALA A 334 21.35 -4.22 -5.69
C ALA A 334 20.75 -5.63 -5.60
N HIS A 335 21.17 -6.52 -6.50
CA HIS A 335 20.47 -7.75 -6.82
C HIS A 335 20.83 -8.96 -5.91
N ASN A 336 21.64 -8.76 -4.88
CA ASN A 336 22.11 -9.82 -3.99
C ASN A 336 21.01 -10.66 -3.30
N LYS A 337 21.37 -11.88 -2.90
CA LYS A 337 20.58 -12.77 -2.02
C LYS A 337 21.52 -13.46 -1.00
N ILE A 338 22.24 -12.67 -0.20
CA ILE A 338 23.29 -13.18 0.69
C ILE A 338 23.02 -12.92 2.17
N ALA A 339 23.57 -13.80 3.01
CA ALA A 339 23.72 -13.53 4.44
C ALA A 339 25.00 -14.16 5.01
N VAL A 340 25.51 -13.61 6.11
CA VAL A 340 26.59 -14.17 6.94
C VAL A 340 26.12 -14.24 8.39
N PHE A 341 26.18 -15.43 8.98
CA PHE A 341 25.78 -15.70 10.37
C PHE A 341 27.03 -15.93 11.23
N ASP A 342 27.18 -15.15 12.31
CA ASP A 342 28.27 -15.19 13.30
C ASP A 342 29.71 -15.22 12.73
N GLY A 343 29.92 -14.79 11.48
CA GLY A 343 31.19 -14.95 10.75
C GLY A 343 31.60 -16.41 10.50
N GLN A 344 30.64 -17.35 10.54
CA GLN A 344 30.87 -18.80 10.58
C GLN A 344 30.01 -19.61 9.59
N LEU A 345 28.93 -19.04 9.07
CA LEU A 345 28.10 -19.65 8.02
C LEU A 345 27.74 -18.59 6.98
N GLY A 346 28.04 -18.86 5.71
CA GLY A 346 27.62 -18.04 4.57
C GLY A 346 26.35 -18.59 3.92
N LEU A 347 25.56 -17.71 3.31
CA LEU A 347 24.38 -18.03 2.50
C LEU A 347 24.43 -17.25 1.18
N PHE A 348 24.11 -17.91 0.08
CA PHE A 348 23.94 -17.32 -1.27
C PHE A 348 23.04 -18.20 -2.14
N GLY A 349 22.69 -17.73 -3.35
CA GLY A 349 21.85 -18.45 -4.30
C GLY A 349 20.95 -17.52 -5.12
N SER A 350 19.90 -18.06 -5.74
CA SER A 350 18.90 -17.28 -6.48
C SER A 350 17.72 -16.84 -5.61
N TYR A 351 17.44 -17.59 -4.55
CA TYR A 351 16.27 -17.47 -3.67
C TYR A 351 16.19 -16.10 -2.95
N ASN A 352 15.18 -15.27 -3.31
CA ASN A 352 14.87 -14.07 -2.52
C ASN A 352 14.11 -14.46 -1.23
N TRP A 353 14.17 -13.63 -0.19
CA TRP A 353 13.51 -13.94 1.09
C TRP A 353 12.03 -13.52 1.04
N SER A 354 11.27 -14.12 0.11
CA SER A 354 9.88 -13.76 -0.21
C SER A 354 8.98 -15.00 -0.39
N TYR A 355 7.72 -14.88 0.00
CA TYR A 355 6.72 -15.94 -0.19
C TYR A 355 6.58 -16.38 -1.66
N THR A 356 6.82 -15.48 -2.63
CA THR A 356 6.86 -15.84 -4.06
C THR A 356 7.99 -16.81 -4.41
N SER A 357 9.17 -16.65 -3.80
CA SER A 357 10.31 -17.56 -4.01
C SER A 357 10.11 -18.90 -3.31
N GLU A 358 9.34 -18.95 -2.22
CA GLU A 358 8.91 -20.21 -1.59
C GLU A 358 7.82 -20.91 -2.43
N ASP A 359 6.70 -20.24 -2.71
CA ASP A 359 5.48 -20.91 -3.17
C ASP A 359 5.39 -21.09 -4.70
N ASN A 360 6.03 -20.21 -5.49
CA ASN A 360 5.74 -20.07 -6.93
C ASN A 360 6.96 -20.18 -7.86
N HIS A 361 8.18 -20.29 -7.33
CA HIS A 361 9.39 -20.32 -8.15
C HIS A 361 10.14 -21.67 -8.06
N TYR A 362 10.83 -22.05 -9.14
CA TYR A 362 12.02 -22.90 -9.02
C TYR A 362 13.22 -22.01 -8.66
N GLU A 363 13.86 -22.32 -7.53
CA GLU A 363 14.96 -21.56 -6.93
C GLU A 363 16.01 -22.51 -6.35
N ASN A 364 17.22 -22.00 -6.12
CA ASN A 364 18.23 -22.67 -5.30
C ASN A 364 18.77 -21.73 -4.21
N LEU A 365 19.14 -22.34 -3.07
CA LEU A 365 19.82 -21.71 -1.95
C LEU A 365 20.99 -22.60 -1.51
N VAL A 366 22.10 -21.98 -1.16
CA VAL A 366 23.34 -22.63 -0.75
C VAL A 366 23.80 -22.05 0.59
N PHE A 367 24.14 -22.93 1.52
CA PHE A 367 24.89 -22.62 2.73
C PHE A 367 26.34 -23.05 2.58
N SER A 368 27.27 -22.30 3.15
CA SER A 368 28.70 -22.60 3.08
C SER A 368 29.39 -22.42 4.44
N ASP A 369 30.01 -23.50 4.89
CA ASP A 369 30.93 -23.60 6.02
C ASP A 369 32.39 -23.33 5.62
N ASP A 370 32.66 -23.14 4.32
CA ASP A 370 33.99 -22.84 3.82
C ASP A 370 34.45 -21.43 4.24
N LYS A 371 35.53 -21.38 5.00
CA LYS A 371 36.08 -20.15 5.60
C LYS A 371 36.48 -19.10 4.57
N LYS A 372 36.85 -19.51 3.35
CA LYS A 372 37.28 -18.60 2.28
C LYS A 372 36.06 -17.95 1.61
N ASN A 373 35.00 -18.72 1.36
CA ASN A 373 33.72 -18.19 0.89
C ASN A 373 33.07 -17.27 1.93
N ILE A 374 33.12 -17.63 3.23
CA ILE A 374 32.64 -16.77 4.33
C ILE A 374 33.43 -15.45 4.39
N ALA A 375 34.77 -15.50 4.30
CA ALA A 375 35.59 -14.29 4.28
C ALA A 375 35.32 -13.41 3.06
N GLY A 376 35.10 -14.01 1.87
CA GLY A 376 34.70 -13.31 0.66
C GLY A 376 33.33 -12.63 0.79
N LEU A 377 32.34 -13.34 1.35
CA LEU A 377 31.01 -12.80 1.64
C LEU A 377 31.06 -11.63 2.63
N GLN A 378 31.83 -11.74 3.72
CA GLN A 378 31.97 -10.66 4.70
C GLN A 378 32.61 -9.43 4.07
N ALA A 379 33.74 -9.59 3.36
CA ALA A 379 34.41 -8.48 2.67
C ALA A 379 33.52 -7.82 1.62
N TYR A 380 32.69 -8.60 0.92
CA TYR A 380 31.73 -8.07 -0.04
C TYR A 380 30.54 -7.37 0.65
N TRP A 381 30.04 -7.88 1.78
CA TRP A 381 29.02 -7.19 2.57
C TRP A 381 29.54 -5.87 3.12
N ASP A 382 30.77 -5.82 3.64
CA ASP A 382 31.40 -4.58 4.12
C ASP A 382 31.60 -3.57 2.98
N TYR A 383 31.99 -4.02 1.78
CA TYR A 383 32.04 -3.22 0.55
C TYR A 383 30.66 -2.65 0.18
N LEU A 384 29.60 -3.47 0.19
CA LEU A 384 28.23 -3.03 -0.08
C LEU A 384 27.74 -2.03 0.98
N LYS A 385 28.07 -2.24 2.26
CA LYS A 385 27.72 -1.32 3.36
C LYS A 385 28.38 0.04 3.15
N GLY A 386 29.63 0.08 2.71
CA GLY A 386 30.37 1.30 2.38
C GLY A 386 29.83 2.09 1.17
N LEU A 387 29.01 1.46 0.32
CA LEU A 387 28.30 2.10 -0.80
C LEU A 387 26.82 2.40 -0.49
N SER A 388 26.32 1.97 0.67
CA SER A 388 24.92 2.10 1.08
C SER A 388 24.68 3.34 1.95
N VAL A 389 23.43 3.81 2.01
CA VAL A 389 23.02 4.97 2.84
C VAL A 389 21.80 4.66 3.72
N PRO A 390 21.58 5.39 4.83
CA PRO A 390 20.37 5.29 5.64
C PRO A 390 19.05 5.48 4.83
N PHE A 391 17.97 4.84 5.28
CA PHE A 391 16.67 4.83 4.59
C PHE A 391 16.06 6.23 4.38
N ASP A 392 16.17 7.11 5.38
CA ASP A 392 15.71 8.51 5.34
C ASP A 392 16.46 9.34 4.28
N GLN A 393 17.75 9.06 4.08
CA GLN A 393 18.61 9.76 3.13
C GLN A 393 18.50 9.22 1.70
N ALA A 394 18.19 7.93 1.55
CA ALA A 394 18.23 7.21 0.29
C ALA A 394 17.40 7.86 -0.85
N ARG A 395 16.21 8.40 -0.56
CA ARG A 395 15.32 9.03 -1.55
C ARG A 395 15.96 10.27 -2.22
N ALA A 396 16.80 11.00 -1.48
CA ALA A 396 17.48 12.21 -1.96
C ALA A 396 18.95 11.97 -2.35
N HIS A 397 19.46 10.75 -2.18
CA HIS A 397 20.86 10.43 -2.43
C HIS A 397 21.20 10.42 -3.94
N VAL A 398 22.33 11.03 -4.29
CA VAL A 398 22.84 11.10 -5.67
C VAL A 398 23.72 9.87 -5.93
N TRP A 399 23.09 8.81 -6.45
CA TRP A 399 23.73 7.54 -6.74
C TRP A 399 24.80 7.65 -7.83
N PRO A 400 26.00 7.08 -7.64
CA PRO A 400 27.10 7.15 -8.61
C PRO A 400 26.87 6.21 -9.81
N GLN A 401 27.47 6.57 -10.95
CA GLN A 401 27.49 5.70 -12.14
C GLN A 401 28.59 4.63 -12.09
N THR A 402 29.56 4.75 -11.18
CA THR A 402 30.68 3.82 -11.02
C THR A 402 30.92 3.47 -9.56
N ALA A 403 31.46 2.29 -9.30
CA ALA A 403 31.96 1.87 -7.98
C ALA A 403 33.43 1.42 -8.09
N PRO A 404 34.19 1.35 -6.98
CA PRO A 404 35.43 0.60 -6.93
C PRO A 404 35.19 -0.87 -7.27
N ALA A 405 36.21 -1.58 -7.77
CA ALA A 405 36.10 -3.02 -8.02
C ALA A 405 35.74 -3.77 -6.71
N PRO A 406 34.86 -4.78 -6.74
CA PRO A 406 34.51 -5.57 -5.57
C PRO A 406 35.66 -6.49 -5.14
N PRO A 407 35.65 -7.04 -3.90
CA PRO A 407 36.72 -7.90 -3.42
C PRO A 407 36.80 -9.22 -4.20
N HIS A 408 37.93 -9.46 -4.85
CA HIS A 408 38.21 -10.70 -5.59
C HIS A 408 38.85 -11.78 -4.71
N ASP A 409 38.72 -13.03 -5.13
CA ASP A 409 39.44 -14.17 -4.54
C ASP A 409 40.97 -13.94 -4.64
N PRO A 410 41.70 -13.79 -3.52
CA PRO A 410 43.12 -13.49 -3.53
C PRO A 410 44.00 -14.69 -3.89
N ALA A 411 43.45 -15.91 -3.93
CA ALA A 411 44.17 -17.14 -4.22
C ALA A 411 43.25 -18.18 -4.90
N PRO A 412 42.98 -18.04 -6.22
CA PRO A 412 42.09 -18.91 -6.98
C PRO A 412 42.39 -20.41 -6.77
N SER A 413 41.45 -21.11 -6.14
CA SER A 413 41.65 -22.47 -5.60
C SER A 413 40.79 -23.56 -6.26
N VAL A 414 39.86 -23.18 -7.14
CA VAL A 414 39.00 -24.11 -7.87
C VAL A 414 39.74 -24.58 -9.12
N VAL A 415 40.24 -25.82 -9.12
CA VAL A 415 40.92 -26.40 -10.29
C VAL A 415 39.95 -27.24 -11.11
N PHE A 416 39.36 -26.65 -12.15
CA PHE A 416 38.42 -27.33 -13.03
C PHE A 416 39.10 -27.76 -14.34
N ASN A 417 39.20 -29.08 -14.55
CA ASN A 417 39.72 -29.69 -15.78
C ASN A 417 41.14 -29.27 -16.23
N GLY A 418 41.91 -28.60 -15.36
CA GLY A 418 43.26 -28.08 -15.61
C GLY A 418 43.35 -26.54 -15.59
N VAL A 419 42.22 -25.83 -15.51
CA VAL A 419 42.15 -24.37 -15.39
C VAL A 419 41.93 -24.00 -13.92
N ALA A 420 42.66 -22.98 -13.43
CA ALA A 420 42.43 -22.39 -12.12
C ALA A 420 41.35 -21.30 -12.22
N LEU A 421 40.38 -21.38 -11.31
CA LEU A 421 39.23 -20.49 -11.19
C LEU A 421 39.11 -20.04 -9.71
N PRO A 422 38.48 -18.89 -9.44
CA PRO A 422 38.22 -18.45 -8.07
C PRO A 422 37.10 -19.28 -7.42
N SER A 423 36.97 -19.27 -6.09
CA SER A 423 35.79 -19.84 -5.42
C SER A 423 34.57 -18.90 -5.44
N TYR A 424 34.79 -17.61 -5.67
CA TYR A 424 33.75 -16.59 -5.84
C TYR A 424 34.16 -15.48 -6.81
N ALA A 425 33.16 -14.84 -7.42
CA ALA A 425 33.30 -13.58 -8.13
C ALA A 425 32.07 -12.71 -7.88
N PHE A 426 32.28 -11.40 -7.78
CA PHE A 426 31.23 -10.43 -7.48
C PHE A 426 31.14 -9.40 -8.60
N SER A 427 29.97 -8.79 -8.75
CA SER A 427 29.67 -7.73 -9.72
C SER A 427 29.41 -6.41 -8.97
N PRO A 428 29.69 -5.24 -9.56
CA PRO A 428 30.04 -5.03 -10.96
C PRO A 428 31.56 -5.15 -11.26
N ASP A 429 31.94 -6.14 -12.07
CA ASP A 429 33.28 -6.27 -12.67
C ASP A 429 33.23 -7.18 -13.91
N ALA A 430 33.97 -6.83 -14.97
CA ALA A 430 34.17 -7.68 -16.15
C ALA A 430 34.78 -9.06 -15.81
N TYR A 431 35.54 -9.14 -14.71
CA TYR A 431 36.12 -10.37 -14.16
C TYR A 431 35.07 -11.46 -13.91
N ALA A 432 33.85 -11.09 -13.49
CA ALA A 432 32.77 -12.06 -13.25
C ALA A 432 32.30 -12.75 -14.54
N GLU A 433 32.15 -12.01 -15.65
CA GLU A 433 31.82 -12.58 -16.97
C GLU A 433 32.98 -13.46 -17.49
N ASP A 434 34.20 -13.00 -17.26
CA ASP A 434 35.44 -13.71 -17.60
C ASP A 434 35.55 -15.08 -16.91
N VAL A 435 35.16 -15.18 -15.64
CA VAL A 435 35.16 -16.43 -14.87
C VAL A 435 34.13 -17.43 -15.44
N VAL A 436 32.94 -16.96 -15.86
CA VAL A 436 31.95 -17.82 -16.54
C VAL A 436 32.53 -18.38 -17.84
N VAL A 437 33.04 -17.50 -18.72
CA VAL A 437 33.59 -17.92 -20.02
C VAL A 437 34.74 -18.93 -19.84
N LYS A 438 35.69 -18.65 -18.94
CA LYS A 438 36.83 -19.56 -18.64
C LYS A 438 36.38 -20.93 -18.12
N ALA A 439 35.31 -20.98 -17.32
CA ALA A 439 34.75 -22.24 -16.85
C ALA A 439 34.06 -23.04 -17.97
N LEU A 440 33.29 -22.37 -18.84
CA LEU A 440 32.63 -22.99 -20.00
C LEU A 440 33.65 -23.51 -21.02
N ASP A 441 34.75 -22.78 -21.25
CA ASP A 441 35.84 -23.23 -22.13
C ASP A 441 36.64 -24.40 -21.56
N ALA A 442 36.71 -24.54 -20.23
CA ALA A 442 37.35 -25.66 -19.56
C ALA A 442 36.52 -26.97 -19.54
N ALA A 443 35.22 -26.93 -19.87
CA ALA A 443 34.34 -28.10 -19.86
C ALA A 443 34.66 -29.11 -20.99
N LYS A 444 34.54 -30.42 -20.69
CA LYS A 444 35.03 -31.52 -21.57
C LYS A 444 34.01 -32.64 -21.80
N LYS A 445 32.83 -32.60 -21.18
CA LYS A 445 31.79 -33.62 -21.29
C LYS A 445 30.38 -33.05 -21.40
N SER A 446 29.99 -32.15 -20.50
CA SER A 446 28.63 -31.60 -20.46
C SER A 446 28.55 -30.23 -19.80
N ILE A 447 27.61 -29.40 -20.25
CA ILE A 447 27.25 -28.13 -19.63
C ILE A 447 25.72 -28.06 -19.57
N ASP A 448 25.18 -27.96 -18.37
CA ASP A 448 23.74 -27.86 -18.12
C ASP A 448 23.43 -26.51 -17.45
N VAL A 449 22.69 -25.62 -18.11
CA VAL A 449 22.45 -24.23 -17.65
C VAL A 449 20.97 -23.99 -17.35
N SER A 450 20.62 -23.55 -16.13
CA SER A 450 19.29 -23.01 -15.81
C SER A 450 19.41 -21.52 -15.45
N MET A 451 18.81 -20.66 -16.27
CA MET A 451 19.03 -19.22 -16.20
C MET A 451 17.76 -18.41 -16.47
N PHE A 452 17.35 -17.63 -15.49
CA PHE A 452 16.20 -16.73 -15.58
C PHE A 452 16.35 -15.70 -16.72
N THR A 453 17.51 -15.04 -16.83
CA THR A 453 17.81 -14.09 -17.91
C THR A 453 19.20 -14.31 -18.49
N LEU A 454 19.29 -14.51 -19.81
CA LEU A 454 20.54 -14.85 -20.52
C LEU A 454 20.72 -13.95 -21.75
N THR A 455 21.60 -12.95 -21.66
CA THR A 455 21.85 -11.97 -22.74
C THR A 455 23.32 -11.55 -22.89
N SER A 456 24.26 -12.22 -22.21
CA SER A 456 25.68 -12.04 -22.51
C SER A 456 26.04 -12.73 -23.83
N GLY A 457 26.37 -11.94 -24.84
CA GLY A 457 26.86 -12.40 -26.13
C GLY A 457 28.12 -13.27 -26.03
N ARG A 458 29.03 -12.96 -25.10
CA ARG A 458 30.21 -13.78 -24.81
C ARG A 458 29.86 -15.15 -24.24
N VAL A 459 28.93 -15.20 -23.28
CA VAL A 459 28.52 -16.45 -22.61
C VAL A 459 27.79 -17.38 -23.59
N VAL A 460 26.86 -16.88 -24.41
CA VAL A 460 26.18 -17.75 -25.40
C VAL A 460 27.14 -18.26 -26.48
N ARG A 461 28.10 -17.43 -26.92
CA ARG A 461 29.15 -17.85 -27.86
C ARG A 461 30.07 -18.92 -27.26
N ALA A 462 30.39 -18.85 -25.96
CA ALA A 462 31.13 -19.90 -25.26
C ALA A 462 30.34 -21.23 -25.14
N LEU A 463 29.01 -21.16 -24.97
CA LEU A 463 28.14 -22.35 -25.00
C LEU A 463 28.10 -23.00 -26.40
N ALA A 464 28.01 -22.21 -27.48
CA ALA A 464 28.10 -22.72 -28.84
C ALA A 464 29.47 -23.35 -29.14
N ALA A 465 30.57 -22.65 -28.81
CA ALA A 465 31.92 -23.19 -28.96
C ALA A 465 32.14 -24.49 -28.15
N ALA A 466 31.48 -24.64 -27.00
CA ALA A 466 31.50 -25.91 -26.27
C ALA A 466 30.75 -27.04 -27.02
N ALA A 467 29.57 -26.75 -27.58
CA ALA A 467 28.84 -27.71 -28.41
C ALA A 467 29.63 -28.12 -29.67
N GLU A 468 30.29 -27.18 -30.35
CA GLU A 468 31.21 -27.45 -31.47
C GLU A 468 32.39 -28.35 -31.08
N ARG A 469 32.94 -28.18 -29.86
CA ARG A 469 33.96 -29.08 -29.27
C ARG A 469 33.40 -30.46 -28.88
N GLY A 470 32.12 -30.74 -29.12
CA GLY A 470 31.47 -32.01 -28.78
C GLY A 470 31.03 -32.13 -27.31
N VAL A 471 31.03 -31.03 -26.54
CA VAL A 471 30.51 -31.01 -25.17
C VAL A 471 28.98 -31.04 -25.23
N LYS A 472 28.33 -31.91 -24.45
CA LYS A 472 26.86 -31.98 -24.41
C LYS A 472 26.29 -30.77 -23.67
N VAL A 473 25.86 -29.75 -24.40
CA VAL A 473 25.21 -28.55 -23.83
C VAL A 473 23.69 -28.75 -23.72
N ARG A 474 23.07 -28.25 -22.64
CA ARG A 474 21.61 -28.08 -22.47
C ARG A 474 21.32 -26.74 -21.79
N VAL A 475 20.24 -26.08 -22.18
CA VAL A 475 19.84 -24.78 -21.62
C VAL A 475 18.37 -24.81 -21.24
N LEU A 476 18.04 -24.28 -20.07
CA LEU A 476 16.69 -24.08 -19.55
C LEU A 476 16.50 -22.59 -19.19
N VAL A 477 15.49 -21.95 -19.77
CA VAL A 477 15.17 -20.53 -19.56
C VAL A 477 13.76 -20.34 -18.98
N ASP A 478 13.52 -19.16 -18.43
CA ASP A 478 12.23 -18.79 -17.82
C ASP A 478 11.17 -18.39 -18.86
N GLN A 479 9.94 -18.89 -18.68
CA GLN A 479 8.84 -18.60 -19.60
C GLN A 479 8.46 -17.12 -19.66
N SER A 480 8.54 -16.37 -18.54
CA SER A 480 8.24 -14.93 -18.50
C SER A 480 9.34 -14.04 -19.08
N GLN A 481 10.46 -14.60 -19.55
CA GLN A 481 11.61 -13.84 -20.07
C GLN A 481 11.99 -14.25 -21.51
N HIS A 482 11.78 -15.51 -21.90
CA HIS A 482 12.38 -16.07 -23.13
C HIS A 482 11.93 -15.42 -24.45
N ASP A 483 10.68 -14.96 -24.54
CA ASP A 483 10.07 -14.38 -25.74
C ASP A 483 10.14 -12.84 -25.78
N GLU A 484 10.64 -12.19 -24.72
CA GLU A 484 10.82 -10.74 -24.66
C GLU A 484 11.93 -10.29 -25.63
N ASP A 485 11.73 -9.17 -26.33
CA ASP A 485 12.61 -8.67 -27.42
C ASP A 485 14.10 -8.59 -27.03
N PHE A 486 14.41 -8.33 -25.76
CA PHE A 486 15.79 -8.19 -25.26
C PHE A 486 16.51 -9.53 -25.02
N MET A 487 15.77 -10.64 -24.88
CA MET A 487 16.32 -11.97 -24.60
C MET A 487 16.11 -12.96 -25.74
N LYS A 488 14.99 -12.85 -26.46
CA LYS A 488 14.64 -13.76 -27.55
C LYS A 488 15.74 -13.98 -28.59
N PRO A 489 16.52 -12.96 -29.06
CA PRO A 489 17.59 -13.18 -30.04
C PRO A 489 18.68 -14.16 -29.56
N PHE A 490 18.99 -14.17 -28.26
CA PHE A 490 20.00 -15.06 -27.67
C PHE A 490 19.48 -16.49 -27.52
N VAL A 491 18.20 -16.64 -27.14
CA VAL A 491 17.50 -17.93 -27.01
C VAL A 491 17.32 -18.59 -28.38
N ASP A 492 16.89 -17.80 -29.37
CA ASP A 492 16.79 -18.20 -30.78
C ASP A 492 18.16 -18.60 -31.34
N TRP A 493 19.24 -17.87 -31.02
CA TRP A 493 20.58 -18.15 -31.54
C TRP A 493 21.14 -19.47 -30.99
N LEU A 494 21.04 -19.71 -29.67
CA LEU A 494 21.44 -20.99 -29.07
C LEU A 494 20.69 -22.18 -29.71
N ALA A 495 19.38 -22.03 -29.94
CA ALA A 495 18.57 -23.05 -30.61
C ALA A 495 18.96 -23.24 -32.09
N TYR A 496 19.33 -22.17 -32.79
CA TYR A 496 19.84 -22.21 -34.17
C TYR A 496 21.20 -22.94 -34.27
N GLN A 497 22.10 -22.74 -33.29
CA GLN A 497 23.35 -23.52 -33.15
C GLN A 497 23.11 -24.98 -32.70
N GLY A 498 21.87 -25.48 -32.74
CA GLY A 498 21.52 -26.87 -32.46
C GLY A 498 21.49 -27.26 -30.97
N ILE A 499 21.72 -26.30 -30.05
CA ILE A 499 21.70 -26.59 -28.62
C ILE A 499 20.25 -26.90 -28.17
N PRO A 500 20.03 -27.98 -27.39
CA PRO A 500 18.74 -28.24 -26.75
C PRO A 500 18.37 -27.15 -25.73
N VAL A 501 17.63 -26.15 -26.19
CA VAL A 501 17.00 -25.12 -25.35
C VAL A 501 15.58 -25.55 -24.97
N LYS A 502 15.24 -25.38 -23.69
CA LYS A 502 13.89 -25.55 -23.14
C LYS A 502 13.43 -24.32 -22.37
N VAL A 503 12.11 -24.14 -22.30
CA VAL A 503 11.41 -23.04 -21.62
C VAL A 503 10.58 -23.63 -20.49
N ASN A 504 10.59 -23.03 -19.30
CA ASN A 504 9.83 -23.53 -18.14
C ASN A 504 9.36 -22.37 -17.26
N ALA A 505 8.12 -22.46 -16.76
CA ALA A 505 7.62 -21.61 -15.67
C ALA A 505 8.04 -22.15 -14.30
N GLY A 506 7.37 -21.68 -13.24
CA GLY A 506 7.45 -22.24 -11.88
C GLY A 506 6.77 -23.61 -11.72
N PRO A 507 6.59 -24.08 -10.47
CA PRO A 507 5.99 -25.38 -10.18
C PRO A 507 4.46 -25.37 -9.88
N ASN A 508 3.81 -24.22 -9.69
CA ASN A 508 2.49 -24.07 -9.05
C ASN A 508 1.33 -23.76 -10.04
N PRO A 509 0.60 -24.77 -10.58
CA PRO A 509 -0.39 -24.60 -11.66
C PRO A 509 -1.59 -23.73 -11.32
N ASP A 510 -1.94 -23.63 -10.04
CA ASP A 510 -3.11 -22.88 -9.56
C ASP A 510 -2.73 -21.45 -9.11
N GLY A 511 -1.43 -21.10 -9.21
CA GLY A 511 -0.94 -19.75 -9.01
C GLY A 511 -1.30 -18.80 -10.16
N PRO A 512 -1.06 -17.48 -10.00
CA PRO A 512 -1.21 -16.53 -11.09
C PRO A 512 -0.17 -16.75 -12.19
N GLU A 513 -0.62 -16.70 -13.44
CA GLU A 513 0.16 -16.95 -14.67
C GLU A 513 1.39 -16.02 -14.85
N TYR A 514 1.41 -14.89 -14.14
CA TYR A 514 2.51 -13.90 -14.10
C TYR A 514 3.42 -14.02 -12.86
N ALA A 515 3.15 -14.98 -11.96
CA ALA A 515 3.87 -15.18 -10.70
C ALA A 515 4.71 -16.46 -10.65
N GLU A 516 4.46 -17.43 -11.53
CA GLU A 516 5.25 -18.65 -11.66
C GLU A 516 6.57 -18.41 -12.42
N LYS A 517 7.73 -18.83 -11.87
CA LYS A 517 9.05 -18.62 -12.53
C LYS A 517 10.05 -19.76 -12.36
N ASN A 518 10.86 -20.03 -13.38
CA ASN A 518 12.18 -20.66 -13.23
C ASN A 518 13.23 -19.58 -12.92
N HIS A 519 13.28 -19.11 -11.67
CA HIS A 519 14.08 -17.96 -11.27
C HIS A 519 15.57 -18.30 -10.99
N ASN A 520 15.99 -19.54 -11.20
CA ASN A 520 17.38 -20.00 -11.09
C ASN A 520 18.42 -19.16 -11.86
N LYS A 521 19.65 -19.14 -11.34
CA LYS A 521 20.87 -18.69 -12.05
C LYS A 521 22.02 -19.66 -11.74
N PHE A 522 22.04 -20.82 -12.38
CA PHE A 522 23.12 -21.80 -12.18
C PHE A 522 23.52 -22.57 -13.44
N ALA A 523 24.72 -23.13 -13.43
CA ALA A 523 25.17 -24.12 -14.40
C ALA A 523 25.95 -25.26 -13.75
N VAL A 524 25.83 -26.48 -14.31
CA VAL A 524 26.58 -27.67 -13.92
C VAL A 524 27.51 -28.09 -15.05
N LEU A 525 28.81 -28.17 -14.77
CA LEU A 525 29.86 -28.45 -15.74
C LEU A 525 30.53 -29.80 -15.43
N ASP A 526 30.54 -30.70 -16.42
CA ASP A 526 31.05 -32.08 -16.38
C ASP A 526 30.56 -32.97 -15.21
N GLY A 527 29.55 -32.54 -14.45
CA GLY A 527 29.16 -33.17 -13.18
C GLY A 527 30.21 -33.02 -12.07
N LYS A 528 31.04 -31.96 -12.12
CA LYS A 528 32.13 -31.69 -11.15
C LYS A 528 32.15 -30.28 -10.57
N LEU A 529 31.61 -29.30 -11.30
CA LEU A 529 31.60 -27.89 -10.93
C LEU A 529 30.18 -27.36 -11.07
N VAL A 530 29.69 -26.65 -10.05
CA VAL A 530 28.50 -25.80 -10.13
C VAL A 530 28.96 -24.34 -10.10
N ILE A 531 28.39 -23.53 -10.98
CA ILE A 531 28.39 -22.07 -10.88
C ILE A 531 26.98 -21.67 -10.42
N THR A 532 26.83 -20.94 -9.32
CA THR A 532 25.52 -20.44 -8.86
C THR A 532 25.64 -19.12 -8.09
N GLY A 533 24.54 -18.39 -7.95
CA GLY A 533 24.46 -17.15 -7.18
C GLY A 533 23.25 -16.32 -7.58
N SER A 534 23.33 -15.01 -7.39
CA SER A 534 22.28 -14.08 -7.84
C SER A 534 22.45 -13.63 -9.30
N THR A 535 23.69 -13.64 -9.82
CA THR A 535 24.05 -13.06 -11.12
C THR A 535 23.29 -13.71 -12.28
N ASN A 536 22.36 -12.97 -12.90
CA ASN A 536 21.84 -13.32 -14.21
C ASN A 536 22.96 -13.12 -15.26
N TRP A 537 23.07 -14.01 -16.25
CA TRP A 537 24.13 -13.95 -17.28
C TRP A 537 23.80 -12.91 -18.37
N THR A 538 23.78 -11.65 -17.97
CA THR A 538 23.46 -10.45 -18.76
C THR A 538 24.53 -9.39 -18.56
N LYS A 539 24.63 -8.41 -19.46
CA LYS A 539 25.53 -7.26 -19.24
C LYS A 539 25.18 -6.48 -17.98
N SER A 540 23.91 -6.33 -17.63
CA SER A 540 23.52 -5.69 -16.37
C SER A 540 24.02 -6.47 -15.15
N GLY A 541 23.88 -7.81 -15.17
CA GLY A 541 24.32 -8.69 -14.09
C GLY A 541 25.82 -8.65 -13.81
N PHE A 542 26.66 -8.40 -14.83
CA PHE A 542 28.10 -8.31 -14.69
C PHE A 542 28.64 -6.88 -14.51
N TYR A 543 28.00 -5.85 -15.09
CA TYR A 543 28.57 -4.50 -15.20
C TYR A 543 27.79 -3.39 -14.48
N THR A 544 26.49 -3.55 -14.17
CA THR A 544 25.69 -2.50 -13.51
C THR A 544 25.08 -2.92 -12.17
N ASN A 545 24.90 -4.22 -11.96
CA ASN A 545 24.31 -4.75 -10.73
C ASN A 545 25.39 -4.99 -9.66
N PHE A 546 24.98 -4.83 -8.40
CA PHE A 546 25.66 -5.50 -7.30
C PHE A 546 25.08 -6.91 -7.18
N ASP A 547 25.87 -7.89 -7.60
CA ASP A 547 25.46 -9.27 -7.87
C ASP A 547 26.58 -10.24 -7.43
N ASN A 548 26.28 -11.51 -7.15
CA ASN A 548 27.25 -12.50 -6.66
C ASN A 548 27.19 -13.85 -7.37
N MET A 549 28.34 -14.53 -7.42
CA MET A 549 28.53 -15.83 -8.04
C MET A 549 29.59 -16.65 -7.29
N PHE A 550 29.31 -17.94 -7.06
CA PHE A 550 30.17 -18.90 -6.36
C PHE A 550 30.40 -20.16 -7.19
N LEU A 551 31.58 -20.77 -7.02
CA LEU A 551 32.02 -21.96 -7.73
C LEU A 551 32.17 -23.13 -6.74
N LEU A 552 31.30 -24.14 -6.87
CA LEU A 552 31.19 -25.26 -5.94
C LEU A 552 31.70 -26.56 -6.56
N THR A 553 32.57 -27.28 -5.85
CA THR A 553 33.18 -28.53 -6.33
C THR A 553 32.92 -29.74 -5.45
N ASP A 554 32.07 -29.64 -4.43
CA ASP A 554 31.74 -30.81 -3.60
C ASP A 554 30.91 -31.84 -4.39
N ALA A 555 31.33 -33.11 -4.34
CA ALA A 555 30.74 -34.19 -5.13
C ALA A 555 29.35 -34.66 -4.64
N THR A 556 28.81 -34.10 -3.57
CA THR A 556 27.43 -34.30 -3.10
C THR A 556 26.58 -33.14 -3.58
N ASP A 557 26.99 -31.90 -3.28
CA ASP A 557 26.25 -30.69 -3.61
C ASP A 557 26.10 -30.53 -5.15
N VAL A 558 27.16 -30.85 -5.91
CA VAL A 558 27.14 -30.89 -7.38
C VAL A 558 26.15 -31.94 -7.93
N LYS A 559 25.95 -33.06 -7.23
CA LYS A 559 24.93 -34.07 -7.63
C LYS A 559 23.51 -33.59 -7.35
N GLY A 560 23.30 -32.82 -6.27
CA GLY A 560 22.03 -32.15 -5.99
C GLY A 560 21.60 -31.24 -7.14
N PHE A 561 22.48 -30.29 -7.50
CA PHE A 561 22.25 -29.40 -8.65
C PHE A 561 22.09 -30.15 -9.98
N ALA A 562 22.88 -31.20 -10.22
CA ALA A 562 22.76 -32.01 -11.44
C ALA A 562 21.39 -32.70 -11.52
N ALA A 563 20.92 -33.33 -10.44
CA ALA A 563 19.61 -33.98 -10.39
C ALA A 563 18.46 -32.97 -10.53
N PHE A 564 18.51 -31.84 -9.82
CA PHE A 564 17.52 -30.78 -9.91
C PHE A 564 17.39 -30.21 -11.33
N PHE A 565 18.52 -29.97 -12.01
CA PHE A 565 18.50 -29.60 -13.43
C PHE A 565 17.86 -30.68 -14.29
N ASP A 566 18.25 -31.94 -14.09
CA ASP A 566 17.82 -33.04 -14.93
C ASP A 566 16.32 -33.28 -14.83
N ASP A 567 15.72 -33.09 -13.65
CA ASP A 567 14.29 -33.26 -13.42
C ASP A 567 13.47 -32.06 -13.91
N MET A 568 13.94 -30.82 -13.72
CA MET A 568 13.37 -29.65 -14.39
C MET A 568 13.40 -29.81 -15.92
N PHE A 569 14.54 -30.24 -16.49
CA PHE A 569 14.69 -30.40 -17.95
C PHE A 569 13.87 -31.58 -18.51
N LYS A 570 13.61 -32.63 -17.72
CA LYS A 570 12.70 -33.74 -18.09
C LYS A 570 11.22 -33.42 -17.88
N SER A 571 10.89 -32.40 -17.09
CA SER A 571 9.52 -32.01 -16.74
C SER A 571 8.63 -31.86 -17.98
N ARG A 572 7.35 -32.23 -17.83
CA ARG A 572 6.32 -31.99 -18.86
C ARG A 572 5.99 -30.51 -19.04
N ARG A 573 6.31 -29.66 -18.05
CA ARG A 573 6.22 -28.19 -18.13
C ARG A 573 7.36 -27.56 -18.92
N ALA A 574 8.50 -28.25 -19.04
CA ALA A 574 9.66 -27.74 -19.72
C ALA A 574 9.52 -27.97 -21.24
N GLU A 575 8.88 -27.04 -21.93
CA GLU A 575 8.64 -27.11 -23.37
C GLU A 575 9.94 -26.92 -24.16
N ARG A 576 9.99 -27.45 -25.40
CA ARG A 576 11.17 -27.32 -26.27
C ARG A 576 11.07 -26.02 -27.08
N HIS A 577 12.10 -25.17 -27.01
CA HIS A 577 12.18 -24.02 -27.90
C HIS A 577 12.37 -24.48 -29.35
N VAL A 578 11.65 -23.84 -30.29
CA VAL A 578 11.73 -24.17 -31.72
C VAL A 578 12.80 -23.28 -32.37
N PRO A 579 13.86 -23.85 -32.96
CA PRO A 579 14.88 -23.06 -33.65
C PRO A 579 14.28 -22.19 -34.76
N PRO A 580 14.78 -20.95 -34.98
CA PRO A 580 14.38 -20.12 -36.10
C PRO A 580 14.82 -20.74 -37.44
N ALA A 581 14.13 -20.38 -38.52
CA ALA A 581 14.42 -20.90 -39.87
C ALA A 581 15.68 -20.28 -40.53
N SER A 582 16.26 -19.26 -39.90
CA SER A 582 17.46 -18.53 -40.31
C SER A 582 18.20 -18.04 -39.06
N GLU A 583 19.50 -17.74 -39.19
CA GLU A 583 20.27 -17.20 -38.07
C GLU A 583 19.66 -15.86 -37.57
N PRO A 584 19.39 -15.71 -36.27
CA PRO A 584 18.88 -14.46 -35.72
C PRO A 584 20.00 -13.44 -35.51
N ALA A 585 19.71 -12.17 -35.77
CA ALA A 585 20.63 -11.09 -35.46
C ALA A 585 20.65 -10.82 -33.95
N MET A 586 21.69 -11.31 -33.26
CA MET A 586 21.99 -10.88 -31.89
C MET A 586 22.62 -9.48 -31.90
N PRO A 587 22.28 -8.59 -30.95
CA PRO A 587 22.98 -7.32 -30.79
C PRO A 587 24.44 -7.55 -30.37
N SER A 588 25.32 -6.60 -30.67
CA SER A 588 26.70 -6.61 -30.21
C SER A 588 26.80 -6.29 -28.71
N ASP A 589 27.87 -6.77 -28.08
CA ASP A 589 28.15 -6.50 -26.67
C ASP A 589 28.22 -4.98 -26.36
N GLU A 590 28.66 -4.14 -27.31
CA GLU A 590 28.73 -2.67 -27.13
C GLU A 590 27.36 -1.99 -27.30
N GLU A 591 26.50 -2.44 -28.22
CA GLU A 591 25.12 -1.93 -28.33
C GLU A 591 24.31 -2.21 -27.06
N VAL A 592 24.49 -3.40 -26.47
CA VAL A 592 23.88 -3.74 -25.18
C VAL A 592 24.45 -2.86 -24.05
N MET A 593 25.77 -2.62 -24.01
CA MET A 593 26.40 -1.78 -22.98
C MET A 593 25.99 -0.30 -23.10
N GLU A 594 25.93 0.27 -24.30
CA GLU A 594 25.46 1.64 -24.54
C GLU A 594 24.00 1.81 -24.07
N GLY A 595 23.14 0.81 -24.28
CA GLY A 595 21.77 0.79 -23.76
C GLY A 595 21.64 0.84 -22.23
N LEU A 596 22.71 0.51 -21.50
CA LEU A 596 22.78 0.56 -20.03
C LEU A 596 23.36 1.87 -19.49
N ARG A 597 24.21 2.57 -20.25
CA ARG A 597 24.90 3.81 -19.82
C ARG A 597 23.91 4.94 -19.48
N GLY A 598 24.29 5.78 -18.52
CA GLY A 598 23.61 7.02 -18.17
C GLY A 598 23.26 7.12 -16.69
N THR A 599 22.81 8.30 -16.26
CA THR A 599 22.47 8.52 -14.84
C THR A 599 21.31 7.61 -14.40
N PRO A 600 21.36 7.04 -13.17
CA PRO A 600 20.26 6.24 -12.64
C PRO A 600 18.96 7.05 -12.62
N LYS A 601 17.88 6.58 -13.29
CA LYS A 601 16.59 7.34 -13.39
C LYS A 601 16.15 7.78 -11.97
N PRO A 602 16.00 9.09 -11.67
CA PRO A 602 15.52 9.51 -10.37
C PRO A 602 14.08 9.01 -10.16
N LEU A 603 13.66 8.88 -8.91
CA LEU A 603 12.24 8.63 -8.63
C LEU A 603 11.42 9.80 -9.19
N PRO A 604 10.27 9.53 -9.83
CA PRO A 604 9.28 10.59 -10.06
C PRO A 604 8.97 11.34 -8.76
N PRO A 605 8.69 12.65 -8.82
CA PRO A 605 8.13 13.35 -7.67
C PRO A 605 6.81 12.69 -7.24
N ALA A 606 6.38 12.95 -6.00
CA ALA A 606 5.01 12.60 -5.60
C ALA A 606 4.01 13.29 -6.57
N PRO A 607 2.85 12.68 -6.87
CA PRO A 607 1.92 13.23 -7.86
C PRO A 607 1.51 14.67 -7.52
N ALA A 608 1.52 15.55 -8.53
CA ALA A 608 0.89 16.85 -8.41
C ALA A 608 -0.63 16.66 -8.52
N TRP A 609 -1.31 16.69 -7.38
CA TRP A 609 -2.76 16.53 -7.30
C TRP A 609 -3.44 17.77 -7.87
N GLY A 610 -4.08 17.60 -9.04
CA GLY A 610 -4.64 18.70 -9.82
C GLY A 610 -5.78 19.44 -9.08
N PRO A 611 -6.09 20.69 -9.50
CA PRO A 611 -7.14 21.47 -8.87
C PRO A 611 -8.50 20.78 -9.02
N LEU A 612 -9.24 20.71 -7.91
CA LEU A 612 -10.65 20.37 -7.91
C LEU A 612 -11.47 21.60 -8.36
N PRO A 613 -12.68 21.42 -8.92
CA PRO A 613 -13.58 22.56 -9.18
C PRO A 613 -13.96 23.24 -7.86
N GLU A 614 -14.31 24.52 -7.90
CA GLU A 614 -14.72 25.24 -6.69
C GLU A 614 -16.02 24.66 -6.10
N ALA A 615 -16.00 24.35 -4.80
CA ALA A 615 -17.21 24.09 -4.04
C ALA A 615 -18.04 25.38 -3.85
N ARG A 616 -19.29 25.24 -3.44
CA ARG A 616 -20.13 26.40 -3.05
C ARG A 616 -19.44 27.17 -1.91
N GLN A 617 -19.55 28.50 -1.90
CA GLN A 617 -19.00 29.31 -0.81
C GLN A 617 -20.03 29.46 0.32
N VAL A 618 -19.58 29.41 1.57
CA VAL A 618 -20.35 29.61 2.81
C VAL A 618 -19.68 30.68 3.69
N SER A 619 -20.45 31.34 4.54
CA SER A 619 -20.01 32.52 5.31
C SER A 619 -20.13 32.32 6.82
N PHE A 620 -19.05 32.58 7.56
CA PHE A 620 -19.04 32.54 9.02
C PHE A 620 -18.39 33.80 9.61
N ASN A 621 -19.14 34.53 10.44
CA ASN A 621 -18.66 35.65 11.26
C ASN A 621 -17.99 36.84 10.54
N GLY A 622 -18.05 36.89 9.21
CA GLY A 622 -17.40 37.89 8.35
C GLY A 622 -16.40 37.29 7.35
N GLU A 623 -16.08 36.00 7.50
CA GLU A 623 -15.14 35.25 6.68
C GLU A 623 -15.83 34.26 5.74
N THR A 624 -15.24 34.06 4.56
CA THR A 624 -15.71 33.10 3.55
C THR A 624 -14.92 31.78 3.63
N PHE A 625 -15.61 30.66 3.43
CA PHE A 625 -15.06 29.30 3.40
C PHE A 625 -15.67 28.50 2.23
N PRO A 626 -14.93 27.56 1.61
CA PRO A 626 -15.54 26.61 0.69
C PRO A 626 -16.39 25.58 1.48
N ALA A 627 -17.54 25.19 0.95
CA ALA A 627 -18.45 24.21 1.55
C ALA A 627 -17.91 22.76 1.52
N ALA A 628 -16.84 22.52 0.76
CA ALA A 628 -16.09 21.27 0.73
C ALA A 628 -14.60 21.56 0.55
N ALA A 629 -13.75 20.80 1.24
CA ALA A 629 -12.30 20.81 1.06
C ALA A 629 -11.74 19.40 1.25
N ALA A 630 -10.67 19.07 0.54
CA ALA A 630 -10.09 17.72 0.54
C ALA A 630 -8.56 17.73 0.49
N ARG A 631 -7.93 16.81 1.22
CA ARG A 631 -6.49 16.54 1.20
C ARG A 631 -6.13 15.68 -0.03
N PRO A 632 -4.97 15.91 -0.66
CA PRO A 632 -3.93 16.89 -0.32
C PRO A 632 -4.12 18.27 -0.98
N VAL A 633 -5.19 18.47 -1.77
CA VAL A 633 -5.38 19.65 -2.62
C VAL A 633 -5.60 20.95 -1.83
N HIS A 634 -6.26 20.88 -0.67
CA HIS A 634 -6.59 22.04 0.18
C HIS A 634 -5.95 21.93 1.56
N PRO A 635 -5.43 23.01 2.17
CA PRO A 635 -4.91 22.98 3.54
C PRO A 635 -6.06 22.94 4.55
N VAL A 636 -6.49 21.74 4.95
CA VAL A 636 -7.68 21.55 5.78
C VAL A 636 -7.44 22.07 7.20
N LYS A 637 -6.25 21.82 7.75
CA LYS A 637 -5.75 22.43 8.98
C LYS A 637 -5.97 23.95 9.01
N ASP A 638 -5.65 24.67 7.94
CA ASP A 638 -5.69 26.14 7.93
C ASP A 638 -7.14 26.67 7.85
N LEU A 639 -8.04 25.95 7.18
CA LEU A 639 -9.48 26.24 7.20
C LEU A 639 -10.08 26.06 8.60
N LEU A 640 -9.66 25.01 9.32
CA LEU A 640 -10.08 24.77 10.71
C LEU A 640 -9.55 25.86 11.66
N ILE A 641 -8.26 26.23 11.54
CA ILE A 641 -7.68 27.35 12.30
C ILE A 641 -8.45 28.64 12.02
N LYS A 642 -8.77 28.92 10.74
CA LYS A 642 -9.55 30.09 10.34
C LYS A 642 -10.96 30.09 10.97
N ALA A 643 -11.65 28.95 11.04
CA ALA A 643 -12.94 28.85 11.70
C ALA A 643 -12.82 29.10 13.23
N ILE A 644 -11.83 28.48 13.88
CA ILE A 644 -11.53 28.64 15.31
C ILE A 644 -11.18 30.10 15.66
N ASP A 645 -10.38 30.79 14.83
CA ASP A 645 -10.06 32.21 15.03
C ASP A 645 -11.22 33.15 14.68
N SER A 646 -12.17 32.71 13.83
CA SER A 646 -13.39 33.45 13.52
C SER A 646 -14.48 33.36 14.60
N SER A 647 -14.48 32.32 15.45
CA SER A 647 -15.47 32.13 16.53
C SER A 647 -15.44 33.23 17.59
N LYS A 648 -16.64 33.54 18.11
CA LYS A 648 -16.90 34.66 19.04
C LYS A 648 -17.66 34.23 20.31
N GLU A 649 -18.33 33.09 20.30
CA GLU A 649 -19.24 32.64 21.36
C GLU A 649 -18.86 31.24 21.86
N SER A 650 -18.82 30.24 20.98
CA SER A 650 -18.52 28.85 21.36
C SER A 650 -17.85 28.04 20.25
N ILE A 651 -17.18 26.97 20.66
CA ILE A 651 -16.67 25.91 19.80
C ILE A 651 -16.97 24.57 20.49
N GLU A 652 -17.76 23.72 19.86
CA GLU A 652 -18.22 22.44 20.40
C GLU A 652 -17.81 21.32 19.43
N VAL A 653 -16.80 20.53 19.82
CA VAL A 653 -16.10 19.58 18.95
C VAL A 653 -16.31 18.13 19.40
N ALA A 654 -16.37 17.19 18.46
CA ALA A 654 -16.21 15.76 18.69
C ALA A 654 -15.08 15.23 17.80
N LEU A 655 -14.02 14.68 18.40
CA LEU A 655 -12.81 14.22 17.71
C LEU A 655 -12.43 12.79 18.09
N TYR A 656 -12.27 11.91 17.10
CA TYR A 656 -11.60 10.63 17.31
C TYR A 656 -10.11 10.77 17.61
N GLU A 657 -9.40 11.69 16.95
CA GLU A 657 -7.93 11.83 17.08
C GLU A 657 -7.50 13.29 16.94
N PHE A 658 -6.54 13.70 17.78
CA PHE A 658 -6.00 15.06 17.85
C PHE A 658 -4.50 15.02 18.17
N ASN A 659 -3.68 15.67 17.34
CA ASN A 659 -2.27 15.99 17.64
C ASN A 659 -1.69 17.18 16.84
N LEU A 660 -2.52 17.99 16.16
CA LEU A 660 -2.07 19.21 15.47
C LEU A 660 -1.90 20.37 16.46
N ASP A 661 -0.65 20.71 16.80
CA ASP A 661 -0.36 21.81 17.73
C ASP A 661 -0.87 23.17 17.20
N ASP A 662 -0.76 23.46 15.90
CA ASP A 662 -1.30 24.71 15.32
C ASP A 662 -2.79 24.94 15.66
N ILE A 663 -3.57 23.84 15.70
CA ILE A 663 -4.98 23.85 16.07
C ILE A 663 -5.15 23.99 17.60
N LEU A 664 -4.30 23.34 18.41
CA LEU A 664 -4.25 23.57 19.86
C LEU A 664 -3.96 25.05 20.19
N GLN A 665 -3.01 25.67 19.50
CA GLN A 665 -2.73 27.11 19.65
C GLN A 665 -3.91 27.97 19.18
N ALA A 666 -4.66 27.57 18.15
CA ALA A 666 -5.89 28.25 17.73
C ALA A 666 -6.99 28.16 18.81
N LEU A 667 -7.20 26.98 19.42
CA LEU A 667 -8.15 26.82 20.53
C LEU A 667 -7.74 27.65 21.75
N ARG A 668 -6.43 27.74 22.06
CA ARG A 668 -5.89 28.64 23.09
C ARG A 668 -6.17 30.11 22.76
N ARG A 669 -5.99 30.55 21.50
CA ARG A 669 -6.38 31.90 21.05
C ARG A 669 -7.88 32.15 21.22
N ALA A 670 -8.73 31.21 20.83
CA ALA A 670 -10.18 31.33 20.98
C ALA A 670 -10.59 31.48 22.46
N LYS A 671 -10.06 30.62 23.35
CA LYS A 671 -10.26 30.72 24.80
C LYS A 671 -9.77 32.07 25.35
N ALA A 672 -8.62 32.58 24.88
CA ALA A 672 -8.11 33.89 25.30
C ALA A 672 -8.98 35.07 24.82
N ARG A 673 -9.74 34.91 23.73
CA ARG A 673 -10.79 35.87 23.31
C ARG A 673 -12.12 35.72 24.06
N GLY A 674 -12.22 34.77 25.01
CA GLY A 674 -13.43 34.49 25.78
C GLY A 674 -14.39 33.47 25.15
N VAL A 675 -14.03 32.84 24.03
CA VAL A 675 -14.87 31.84 23.34
C VAL A 675 -14.95 30.56 24.17
N LYS A 676 -16.16 30.03 24.40
CA LYS A 676 -16.34 28.79 25.16
C LYS A 676 -16.02 27.55 24.30
N VAL A 677 -14.81 27.02 24.45
CA VAL A 677 -14.37 25.77 23.82
C VAL A 677 -14.76 24.55 24.68
N ARG A 678 -15.41 23.56 24.06
CA ARG A 678 -15.77 22.26 24.65
C ARG A 678 -15.46 21.11 23.68
N ALA A 679 -14.96 19.99 24.18
CA ALA A 679 -14.58 18.86 23.32
C ALA A 679 -15.00 17.49 23.88
N ILE A 680 -15.36 16.57 22.98
CA ILE A 680 -15.52 15.14 23.26
C ILE A 680 -14.39 14.39 22.53
N ILE A 681 -13.67 13.54 23.25
CA ILE A 681 -12.54 12.73 22.73
C ILE A 681 -12.79 11.23 22.93
N ASP A 682 -12.26 10.37 22.05
CA ASP A 682 -12.35 8.91 22.21
C ASP A 682 -11.55 8.38 23.41
N TYR A 683 -12.14 7.44 24.14
CA TYR A 683 -11.53 6.75 25.28
C TYR A 683 -10.14 6.19 24.98
N ASN A 684 -9.90 5.60 23.81
CA ASN A 684 -8.62 4.96 23.48
C ASN A 684 -7.53 5.94 23.06
N LYS A 685 -7.84 7.24 22.89
CA LYS A 685 -6.81 8.30 22.76
C LYS A 685 -6.53 8.99 24.10
N ALA A 686 -7.52 9.04 25.00
CA ALA A 686 -7.31 9.51 26.37
C ALA A 686 -6.59 8.47 27.23
N PHE A 687 -6.87 7.19 27.03
CA PHE A 687 -6.24 6.05 27.72
C PHE A 687 -5.75 5.04 26.67
N PRO A 688 -4.68 5.36 25.92
CA PRO A 688 -4.06 4.40 25.01
C PRO A 688 -3.54 3.18 25.78
N LYS A 689 -3.75 1.99 25.23
CA LYS A 689 -3.37 0.70 25.86
C LYS A 689 -2.64 -0.18 24.85
N GLY A 690 -1.81 -1.09 25.37
CA GLY A 690 -0.92 -1.95 24.57
C GLY A 690 0.40 -1.25 24.21
N ARG A 691 1.15 -1.86 23.28
CA ARG A 691 2.50 -1.46 22.88
C ARG A 691 2.60 -1.05 21.41
N TYR A 692 3.65 -0.33 21.06
CA TYR A 692 4.11 -0.10 19.70
C TYR A 692 4.84 -1.35 19.16
N THR A 693 5.23 -1.35 17.88
CA THR A 693 5.87 -2.52 17.22
C THR A 693 7.30 -2.78 17.69
N ASP A 694 8.00 -1.73 18.11
CA ASP A 694 9.31 -1.75 18.78
C ASP A 694 9.25 -2.37 20.20
N GLY A 695 8.06 -2.39 20.82
CA GLY A 695 7.81 -2.90 22.16
C GLY A 695 7.56 -1.82 23.21
N GLU A 696 7.65 -0.53 22.90
CA GLU A 696 7.39 0.55 23.87
C GLU A 696 5.90 0.67 24.22
N GLU A 697 5.56 1.12 25.42
CA GLU A 697 4.17 1.30 25.83
C GLU A 697 3.53 2.54 25.17
N ARG A 698 2.25 2.46 24.84
CA ARG A 698 1.56 3.57 24.15
C ARG A 698 1.17 4.65 25.13
N GLU A 699 1.89 5.77 25.12
CA GLU A 699 1.57 6.94 25.93
C GLU A 699 0.53 7.88 25.27
N ARG A 700 -0.13 8.69 26.10
CA ARG A 700 -1.04 9.75 25.66
C ARG A 700 -0.22 10.94 25.16
N ASN A 701 -0.51 11.43 23.95
CA ASN A 701 0.21 12.58 23.40
C ASN A 701 -0.04 13.90 24.17
N GLU A 702 0.88 14.86 24.01
CA GLU A 702 0.84 16.14 24.71
C GLU A 702 -0.40 16.99 24.35
N GLN A 703 -0.88 16.92 23.11
CA GLN A 703 -2.02 17.72 22.65
C GLN A 703 -3.35 17.24 23.23
N ILE A 704 -3.54 15.92 23.38
CA ILE A 704 -4.68 15.33 24.12
C ILE A 704 -4.59 15.72 25.61
N SER A 705 -3.38 15.67 26.18
CA SER A 705 -3.13 16.06 27.58
C SER A 705 -3.45 17.54 27.83
N ALA A 706 -3.07 18.42 26.89
CA ALA A 706 -3.44 19.84 26.92
C ALA A 706 -4.95 20.04 26.68
N LEU A 707 -5.57 19.27 25.79
CA LEU A 707 -7.01 19.35 25.50
C LEU A 707 -7.86 19.02 26.75
N LEU A 708 -7.46 18.01 27.52
CA LEU A 708 -8.11 17.62 28.78
C LEU A 708 -7.86 18.64 29.90
N LYS A 709 -6.63 19.16 29.99
CA LYS A 709 -6.20 20.06 31.08
C LYS A 709 -6.65 21.52 30.91
N GLU A 710 -6.78 22.01 29.68
CA GLU A 710 -6.99 23.43 29.39
C GLU A 710 -8.42 23.79 28.96
N PHE A 711 -9.26 22.83 28.59
CA PHE A 711 -10.61 23.09 28.06
C PHE A 711 -11.67 22.24 28.77
N GLU A 712 -12.95 22.58 28.58
CA GLU A 712 -14.07 21.78 29.11
C GLU A 712 -14.22 20.54 28.23
N THR A 713 -13.43 19.50 28.52
CA THR A 713 -13.31 18.29 27.71
C THR A 713 -13.87 17.08 28.47
N LYS A 714 -14.57 16.21 27.73
CA LYS A 714 -15.09 14.91 28.20
C LYS A 714 -14.61 13.77 27.30
N ILE A 715 -14.64 12.56 27.84
CA ILE A 715 -14.22 11.32 27.17
C ILE A 715 -15.44 10.46 26.92
N LEU A 716 -15.52 9.83 25.75
CA LEU A 716 -16.61 8.93 25.35
C LEU A 716 -16.02 7.68 24.69
N ARG A 717 -16.59 6.51 24.98
CA ARG A 717 -16.34 5.23 24.32
C ARG A 717 -17.59 4.80 23.56
N GLY A 718 -17.48 3.90 22.59
CA GLY A 718 -18.67 3.28 21.98
C GLY A 718 -19.47 2.45 22.97
N THR A 719 -20.71 2.11 22.58
CA THR A 719 -21.74 1.52 23.47
C THR A 719 -21.51 0.04 23.81
N ARG A 720 -20.57 -0.60 23.11
CA ARG A 720 -20.02 -1.95 23.34
C ARG A 720 -18.61 -1.97 22.79
N MET A 721 -17.75 -2.88 23.24
CA MET A 721 -16.50 -3.19 22.50
C MET A 721 -16.82 -3.79 21.13
N PRO A 722 -16.08 -3.44 20.05
CA PRO A 722 -14.98 -2.46 19.92
C PRO A 722 -15.44 -1.06 19.49
N GLY A 723 -16.68 -0.68 19.78
CA GLY A 723 -17.21 0.63 19.47
C GLY A 723 -16.37 1.77 20.04
N ILE A 724 -16.22 2.83 19.23
CA ILE A 724 -15.41 4.01 19.53
C ILE A 724 -16.18 5.30 19.25
N MET A 725 -15.76 6.41 19.86
CA MET A 725 -16.23 7.74 19.49
C MET A 725 -15.46 8.19 18.23
N HIS A 726 -15.92 7.75 17.05
CA HIS A 726 -15.20 7.92 15.79
C HIS A 726 -15.57 9.21 15.04
N ASN A 727 -16.49 10.03 15.56
CA ASN A 727 -16.88 11.30 14.97
C ASN A 727 -15.69 12.26 14.72
N LYS A 728 -15.80 13.03 13.63
CA LYS A 728 -15.01 14.23 13.37
C LYS A 728 -15.99 15.31 12.91
N PHE A 729 -16.33 16.23 13.82
CA PHE A 729 -17.15 17.39 13.51
C PHE A 729 -16.95 18.51 14.55
N ALA A 730 -17.20 19.75 14.15
CA ALA A 730 -17.16 20.93 15.01
C ALA A 730 -18.35 21.85 14.75
N VAL A 731 -18.98 22.35 15.81
CA VAL A 731 -20.00 23.41 15.76
C VAL A 731 -19.41 24.70 16.30
N PHE A 732 -19.50 25.77 15.52
CA PHE A 732 -18.94 27.09 15.83
C PHE A 732 -20.07 28.11 16.05
N ASP A 733 -20.05 28.77 17.22
CA ASP A 733 -21.07 29.71 17.71
C ASP A 733 -22.53 29.21 17.55
N GLY A 734 -22.75 27.90 17.54
CA GLY A 734 -24.08 27.29 17.29
C GLY A 734 -24.71 27.60 15.92
N LYS A 735 -23.95 28.14 14.95
CA LYS A 735 -24.49 28.66 13.67
C LYS A 735 -23.72 28.23 12.42
N PHE A 736 -22.52 27.68 12.58
CA PHE A 736 -21.70 27.13 11.51
C PHE A 736 -21.18 25.75 11.92
N VAL A 737 -21.05 24.83 10.98
CA VAL A 737 -20.68 23.44 11.26
C VAL A 737 -19.68 22.90 10.23
N GLU A 738 -18.67 22.19 10.73
CA GLU A 738 -17.72 21.36 9.99
C GLU A 738 -18.00 19.89 10.27
N TRP A 739 -17.91 19.02 9.25
CA TRP A 739 -17.88 17.56 9.44
C TRP A 739 -17.12 16.86 8.31
N GLY A 740 -16.60 15.66 8.57
CA GLY A 740 -15.98 14.86 7.51
C GLY A 740 -15.29 13.58 7.99
N SER A 741 -14.34 13.13 7.18
CA SER A 741 -13.45 11.99 7.47
C SER A 741 -12.18 12.43 8.21
N TYR A 742 -11.77 13.69 8.02
CA TYR A 742 -10.54 14.30 8.51
C TYR A 742 -10.44 14.32 10.05
N ASN A 743 -9.45 13.62 10.61
CA ASN A 743 -9.07 13.80 12.01
C ASN A 743 -8.22 15.06 12.18
N TRP A 744 -8.23 15.69 13.36
CA TRP A 744 -7.39 16.87 13.64
C TRP A 744 -5.95 16.45 14.00
N SER A 745 -5.33 15.62 13.16
CA SER A 745 -4.00 15.02 13.34
C SER A 745 -3.05 15.24 12.17
N PHE A 746 -1.74 15.27 12.46
CA PHE A 746 -0.66 15.42 11.49
C PHE A 746 -0.76 14.38 10.36
N THR A 747 -1.17 13.16 10.69
CA THR A 747 -1.33 12.05 9.74
C THR A 747 -2.45 12.31 8.74
N ALA A 748 -3.57 12.92 9.18
CA ALA A 748 -4.67 13.30 8.31
C ALA A 748 -4.28 14.45 7.34
N GLU A 749 -3.53 15.45 7.82
CA GLU A 749 -3.06 16.55 6.97
C GLU A 749 -1.95 16.09 5.99
N ASN A 750 -1.03 15.18 6.37
CA ASN A 750 0.16 14.90 5.56
C ASN A 750 0.16 13.54 4.83
N HIS A 751 -0.58 12.54 5.29
CA HIS A 751 -0.47 11.14 4.82
C HIS A 751 -1.80 10.49 4.42
N HIS A 752 -2.94 11.18 4.53
CA HIS A 752 -4.23 10.62 4.16
C HIS A 752 -4.88 11.37 2.99
N PHE A 753 -5.67 10.65 2.19
CA PHE A 753 -6.80 11.25 1.47
C PHE A 753 -7.97 11.38 2.45
N GLU A 754 -8.41 12.62 2.69
CA GLU A 754 -9.40 13.03 3.70
C GLU A 754 -10.25 14.16 3.12
N HIS A 755 -11.44 14.38 3.68
CA HIS A 755 -12.22 15.59 3.37
C HIS A 755 -12.92 16.17 4.60
N VAL A 756 -13.34 17.42 4.44
CA VAL A 756 -14.27 18.14 5.30
C VAL A 756 -15.35 18.83 4.47
N GLN A 757 -16.50 19.07 5.08
CA GLN A 757 -17.59 19.87 4.55
C GLN A 757 -17.95 20.96 5.56
N PHE A 758 -18.40 22.11 5.07
CA PHE A 758 -18.79 23.27 5.88
C PHE A 758 -20.20 23.74 5.54
N SER A 759 -20.96 24.17 6.54
CA SER A 759 -22.30 24.75 6.34
C SER A 759 -22.66 25.84 7.33
N ASP A 760 -23.27 26.90 6.80
CA ASP A 760 -23.94 28.01 7.49
C ASP A 760 -25.49 27.82 7.54
N GLU A 761 -26.01 26.66 7.09
CA GLU A 761 -27.40 26.27 7.26
C GLU A 761 -27.73 26.08 8.74
N LYS A 762 -28.34 27.10 9.38
CA LYS A 762 -28.62 27.08 10.83
C LYS A 762 -29.35 25.81 11.30
N ALA A 763 -30.28 25.26 10.51
CA ALA A 763 -30.98 24.02 10.85
C ALA A 763 -30.03 22.82 11.00
N ARG A 764 -28.97 22.76 10.17
CA ARG A 764 -27.91 21.75 10.28
C ARG A 764 -27.01 21.99 11.49
N ALA A 765 -26.63 23.24 11.74
CA ALA A 765 -25.83 23.60 12.93
C ALA A 765 -26.58 23.32 14.25
N ASP A 766 -27.88 23.65 14.33
CA ASP A 766 -28.77 23.32 15.44
C ASP A 766 -28.84 21.81 15.67
N PHE A 767 -28.94 21.03 14.59
CA PHE A 767 -28.99 19.57 14.65
C PHE A 767 -27.68 18.94 15.13
N TYR A 768 -26.53 19.34 14.57
CA TYR A 768 -25.23 18.85 15.05
C TYR A 768 -25.00 19.25 16.52
N ARG A 769 -25.48 20.42 16.96
CA ARG A 769 -25.46 20.82 18.38
C ARG A 769 -26.39 19.97 19.25
N LYS A 770 -27.57 19.55 18.76
CA LYS A 770 -28.47 18.59 19.42
C LYS A 770 -27.76 17.24 19.62
N VAL A 771 -27.11 16.69 18.58
CA VAL A 771 -26.36 15.43 18.67
C VAL A 771 -25.14 15.57 19.60
N TRP A 772 -24.37 16.65 19.50
CA TRP A 772 -23.26 16.92 20.41
C TRP A 772 -23.73 16.99 21.87
N THR A 773 -24.86 17.63 22.15
CA THR A 773 -25.43 17.75 23.50
C THR A 773 -25.93 16.40 24.03
N TRP A 774 -26.49 15.54 23.17
CA TRP A 774 -26.83 14.15 23.50
C TRP A 774 -25.57 13.34 23.87
N MET A 775 -24.51 13.36 23.05
CA MET A 775 -23.23 12.71 23.38
C MET A 775 -22.60 13.27 24.68
N TRP A 776 -22.70 14.59 24.90
CA TRP A 776 -22.21 15.26 26.11
C TRP A 776 -22.90 14.79 27.40
N GLY A 777 -24.11 14.26 27.30
CA GLY A 777 -24.84 13.65 28.43
C GLY A 777 -24.21 12.35 28.93
N TYR A 778 -23.73 11.51 28.01
CA TYR A 778 -23.12 10.19 28.32
C TYR A 778 -21.59 10.27 28.52
N ALA A 779 -20.92 11.22 27.86
CA ALA A 779 -19.48 11.39 27.99
C ALA A 779 -19.07 11.72 29.44
N GLN A 780 -17.95 11.18 29.90
CA GLN A 780 -17.48 11.27 31.29
C GLN A 780 -16.33 12.28 31.43
N THR A 781 -16.09 12.78 32.63
CA THR A 781 -14.89 13.56 32.96
C THR A 781 -13.68 12.62 33.14
N GLU A 782 -12.46 13.14 33.01
CA GLU A 782 -11.23 12.33 33.02
C GLU A 782 -11.07 11.46 34.27
N ASP A 783 -11.40 12.02 35.44
CA ASP A 783 -11.40 11.36 36.74
C ASP A 783 -12.34 10.15 36.85
N LYS A 784 -13.32 10.02 35.95
CA LYS A 784 -14.34 8.97 35.96
C LYS A 784 -14.23 8.02 34.78
N ALA A 785 -13.76 8.51 33.64
CA ALA A 785 -13.80 7.79 32.38
C ALA A 785 -13.03 6.45 32.41
N GLU A 786 -11.98 6.30 33.23
CA GLU A 786 -11.24 5.04 33.38
C GLU A 786 -11.95 4.00 34.27
N GLU A 787 -12.66 4.42 35.31
CA GLU A 787 -13.42 3.53 36.23
C GLU A 787 -14.85 3.24 35.75
N HIS A 788 -15.32 3.96 34.73
CA HIS A 788 -16.71 3.93 34.27
C HIS A 788 -17.12 2.62 33.56
N ASP A 789 -18.33 2.13 33.86
CA ASP A 789 -18.91 0.94 33.21
C ASP A 789 -19.48 1.27 31.82
N TRP A 790 -18.57 1.29 30.84
CA TRP A 790 -18.90 1.42 29.43
C TRP A 790 -19.68 0.22 28.84
N ALA A 791 -19.87 -0.89 29.57
CA ALA A 791 -20.66 -2.04 29.11
C ALA A 791 -22.12 -2.00 29.58
N GLY A 792 -22.38 -1.35 30.71
CA GLY A 792 -23.72 -1.08 31.23
C GLY A 792 -24.47 0.04 30.48
N GLU A 793 -23.76 1.03 29.92
CA GLU A 793 -24.40 2.17 29.26
C GLU A 793 -24.95 1.85 27.86
N ARG A 794 -26.29 1.87 27.76
CA ARG A 794 -27.03 1.91 26.50
C ARG A 794 -27.63 3.30 26.31
N PRO A 795 -27.00 4.22 25.54
CA PRO A 795 -27.66 5.47 25.19
C PRO A 795 -28.91 5.19 24.36
N ALA A 796 -29.91 6.05 24.45
CA ALA A 796 -31.00 6.04 23.48
C ALA A 796 -30.43 6.42 22.10
N GLY A 797 -30.89 5.75 21.03
CA GLY A 797 -30.34 5.88 19.68
C GLY A 797 -30.20 7.34 19.19
N ALA A 798 -29.22 7.56 18.32
CA ALA A 798 -28.82 8.91 17.90
C ALA A 798 -30.01 9.75 17.37
N PRO A 799 -30.10 11.05 17.69
CA PRO A 799 -31.20 11.91 17.24
C PRO A 799 -31.43 11.83 15.73
N LEU A 800 -32.68 11.61 15.30
CA LEU A 800 -33.08 11.51 13.89
C LEU A 800 -33.43 12.88 13.29
N ASP A 801 -33.08 13.08 12.00
CA ASP A 801 -33.44 14.25 11.19
C ASP A 801 -34.75 14.02 10.42
N GLU A 802 -35.86 14.45 11.01
CA GLU A 802 -37.21 14.08 10.56
C GLU A 802 -37.63 14.74 9.22
N ASP A 803 -37.03 15.87 8.85
CA ASP A 803 -37.38 16.69 7.68
C ASP A 803 -37.41 15.89 6.36
N LYS A 804 -36.47 14.93 6.23
CA LYS A 804 -36.27 14.10 5.03
C LYS A 804 -36.29 14.93 3.72
N ALA A 805 -35.61 16.07 3.74
CA ALA A 805 -35.74 17.12 2.72
C ALA A 805 -35.19 16.73 1.33
N LEU A 806 -34.20 15.83 1.28
CA LEU A 806 -33.54 15.43 0.03
C LEU A 806 -34.34 14.33 -0.67
N VAL A 807 -34.47 14.40 -2.00
CA VAL A 807 -35.28 13.45 -2.79
C VAL A 807 -34.51 12.99 -4.03
N LEU A 808 -34.00 11.75 -3.99
CA LEU A 808 -33.37 11.09 -5.13
C LEU A 808 -34.32 10.03 -5.70
N ASN A 809 -34.66 10.17 -6.98
CA ASN A 809 -35.39 9.17 -7.77
C ASN A 809 -36.76 8.69 -7.27
N GLY A 810 -37.30 9.32 -6.21
CA GLY A 810 -38.55 8.98 -5.53
C GLY A 810 -38.38 8.61 -4.06
N ALA A 811 -37.17 8.20 -3.66
CA ALA A 811 -36.81 7.98 -2.25
C ALA A 811 -36.49 9.32 -1.56
N ARG A 812 -36.91 9.46 -0.29
CA ARG A 812 -36.61 10.62 0.57
C ARG A 812 -35.53 10.29 1.58
N PHE A 813 -34.66 11.27 1.86
CA PHE A 813 -33.47 11.16 2.69
C PHE A 813 -33.33 12.36 3.63
N PRO A 814 -32.83 12.17 4.86
CA PRO A 814 -32.41 13.26 5.75
C PRO A 814 -31.21 14.03 5.17
N ARG A 815 -30.92 15.20 5.75
CA ARG A 815 -29.70 15.99 5.52
C ARG A 815 -28.48 15.44 6.26
N GLN A 816 -28.69 14.73 7.36
CA GLN A 816 -27.62 14.06 8.11
C GLN A 816 -28.16 12.86 8.92
N VAL A 817 -27.32 11.87 9.13
CA VAL A 817 -27.54 10.73 10.03
C VAL A 817 -26.30 10.47 10.87
N PHE A 818 -26.49 9.84 12.02
CA PHE A 818 -25.45 9.52 12.98
C PHE A 818 -25.63 8.09 13.47
N SER A 819 -24.54 7.44 13.83
CA SER A 819 -24.58 6.19 14.59
C SER A 819 -24.14 6.46 16.05
N PRO A 820 -24.39 5.55 17.00
CA PRO A 820 -25.10 4.28 16.87
C PRO A 820 -26.61 4.44 16.55
N GLN A 821 -27.15 3.47 15.81
CA GLN A 821 -28.60 3.22 15.60
C GLN A 821 -29.42 4.29 14.86
N GLY A 822 -28.84 5.44 14.48
CA GLY A 822 -29.53 6.49 13.72
C GLY A 822 -29.57 6.27 12.20
N LEU A 823 -29.59 5.02 11.74
CA LEU A 823 -29.85 4.60 10.36
C LEU A 823 -28.77 5.03 9.34
N ALA A 824 -27.49 4.97 9.69
CA ALA A 824 -26.43 5.36 8.75
C ALA A 824 -26.28 4.34 7.62
N GLU A 825 -26.08 3.05 7.93
CA GLU A 825 -26.04 1.96 6.95
C GLU A 825 -27.31 1.91 6.09
N GLU A 826 -28.48 2.01 6.71
CA GLU A 826 -29.78 1.97 6.03
C GLU A 826 -29.96 3.16 5.06
N THR A 827 -29.45 4.33 5.41
CA THR A 827 -29.46 5.51 4.53
C THR A 827 -28.58 5.29 3.29
N ILE A 828 -27.42 4.63 3.44
CA ILE A 828 -26.55 4.24 2.31
C ILE A 828 -27.21 3.17 1.43
N VAL A 829 -27.76 2.11 2.05
CA VAL A 829 -28.52 1.03 1.37
C VAL A 829 -29.64 1.63 0.51
N ARG A 830 -30.48 2.49 1.08
CA ARG A 830 -31.59 3.13 0.36
C ARG A 830 -31.13 4.09 -0.74
N ALA A 831 -29.95 4.70 -0.62
CA ALA A 831 -29.36 5.52 -1.67
C ALA A 831 -28.92 4.67 -2.88
N ILE A 832 -28.30 3.51 -2.62
CA ILE A 832 -27.89 2.54 -3.66
C ILE A 832 -29.12 1.90 -4.33
N GLN A 833 -30.16 1.56 -3.56
CA GLN A 833 -31.46 1.11 -4.09
C GLN A 833 -32.10 2.14 -5.02
N ALA A 834 -32.01 3.43 -4.67
CA ALA A 834 -32.56 4.52 -5.46
C ALA A 834 -31.75 4.88 -6.72
N ALA A 835 -30.53 4.36 -6.89
CA ALA A 835 -29.66 4.65 -8.04
C ALA A 835 -30.24 4.16 -9.37
N LYS A 836 -30.04 4.93 -10.45
CA LYS A 836 -30.51 4.58 -11.81
C LYS A 836 -29.43 4.68 -12.89
N ALA A 837 -28.29 5.30 -12.59
CA ALA A 837 -27.21 5.52 -13.55
C ALA A 837 -25.84 5.17 -12.96
N THR A 838 -25.44 5.76 -11.83
CA THR A 838 -24.09 5.60 -11.27
C THR A 838 -24.07 5.47 -9.75
N VAL A 839 -23.11 4.70 -9.24
CA VAL A 839 -22.70 4.67 -7.82
C VAL A 839 -21.18 4.69 -7.75
N GLU A 840 -20.63 5.69 -7.06
CA GLU A 840 -19.19 5.95 -6.95
C GLU A 840 -18.81 6.01 -5.47
N VAL A 841 -18.06 5.03 -4.97
CA VAL A 841 -17.74 4.86 -3.54
C VAL A 841 -16.24 4.95 -3.30
N ALA A 842 -15.79 5.90 -2.48
CA ALA A 842 -14.41 5.94 -1.96
C ALA A 842 -14.41 5.64 -0.46
N MET A 843 -13.86 4.49 -0.06
CA MET A 843 -14.00 3.95 1.28
C MET A 843 -12.68 3.50 1.91
N PHE A 844 -12.58 3.70 3.21
CA PHE A 844 -11.50 3.19 4.05
C PHE A 844 -11.78 1.73 4.44
N SER A 845 -12.67 1.52 5.41
CA SER A 845 -13.06 0.21 5.93
C SER A 845 -14.46 -0.17 5.41
N PHE A 846 -14.58 -1.37 4.83
CA PHE A 846 -15.79 -1.86 4.17
C PHE A 846 -15.98 -3.35 4.47
N TYR A 847 -16.80 -3.63 5.48
CA TYR A 847 -17.12 -4.97 5.98
C TYR A 847 -18.64 -5.23 6.13
N SER A 848 -19.49 -4.40 5.50
CA SER A 848 -20.95 -4.60 5.44
C SER A 848 -21.35 -5.48 4.24
N ALA A 849 -21.95 -6.64 4.56
CA ALA A 849 -22.58 -7.52 3.58
C ALA A 849 -23.72 -6.81 2.83
N ARG A 850 -24.62 -6.15 3.58
CA ARG A 850 -25.80 -5.44 3.07
C ARG A 850 -25.46 -4.38 2.01
N ILE A 851 -24.39 -3.62 2.23
CA ILE A 851 -23.94 -2.62 1.25
C ILE A 851 -23.33 -3.33 0.02
N ALA A 852 -22.52 -4.38 0.19
CA ALA A 852 -21.96 -5.14 -0.93
C ALA A 852 -23.04 -5.84 -1.78
N GLU A 853 -24.08 -6.39 -1.15
CA GLU A 853 -25.27 -6.98 -1.77
C GLU A 853 -26.01 -5.95 -2.63
N GLU A 854 -26.28 -4.76 -2.09
CA GLU A 854 -27.00 -3.72 -2.84
C GLU A 854 -26.16 -3.10 -3.96
N LEU A 855 -24.83 -3.01 -3.81
CA LEU A 855 -23.94 -2.65 -4.92
C LEU A 855 -23.96 -3.71 -6.02
N LEU A 856 -23.98 -5.00 -5.67
CA LEU A 856 -24.11 -6.10 -6.62
C LEU A 856 -25.51 -6.14 -7.25
N ALA A 857 -26.56 -5.82 -6.50
CA ALA A 857 -27.91 -5.66 -7.01
C ALA A 857 -28.00 -4.46 -7.95
N ALA A 858 -27.42 -3.30 -7.62
CA ALA A 858 -27.35 -2.12 -8.49
C ALA A 858 -26.64 -2.46 -9.81
N LYS A 859 -25.50 -3.15 -9.75
CA LYS A 859 -24.78 -3.65 -10.93
C LYS A 859 -25.65 -4.60 -11.76
N LYS A 860 -26.38 -5.52 -11.13
CA LYS A 860 -27.38 -6.42 -11.79
C LYS A 860 -28.58 -5.65 -12.36
N ARG A 861 -28.96 -4.49 -11.80
CA ARG A 861 -29.96 -3.54 -12.33
C ARG A 861 -29.44 -2.70 -13.51
N GLY A 862 -28.14 -2.78 -13.85
CA GLY A 862 -27.50 -2.02 -14.93
C GLY A 862 -26.91 -0.67 -14.51
N VAL A 863 -26.82 -0.38 -13.21
CA VAL A 863 -26.16 0.81 -12.67
C VAL A 863 -24.64 0.65 -12.79
N GLU A 864 -23.93 1.70 -13.23
CA GLU A 864 -22.47 1.70 -13.27
C GLU A 864 -21.91 1.87 -11.84
N VAL A 865 -21.21 0.86 -11.32
CA VAL A 865 -20.63 0.87 -9.97
C VAL A 865 -19.11 0.90 -10.02
N LYS A 866 -18.51 1.97 -9.47
CA LYS A 866 -17.06 2.20 -9.37
C LYS A 866 -16.64 2.31 -7.90
N LEU A 867 -15.56 1.63 -7.53
CA LEU A 867 -15.07 1.52 -6.16
C LEU A 867 -13.62 2.00 -6.05
N VAL A 868 -13.33 2.81 -5.04
CA VAL A 868 -11.99 3.25 -4.64
C VAL A 868 -11.77 2.79 -3.19
N LEU A 869 -10.89 1.81 -2.98
CA LEU A 869 -10.67 1.18 -1.68
C LEU A 869 -9.27 1.48 -1.13
N ASP A 870 -9.14 1.55 0.19
CA ASP A 870 -7.85 1.65 0.87
C ASP A 870 -7.00 0.39 0.71
N ARG A 871 -5.71 0.59 0.36
CA ARG A 871 -4.69 -0.43 0.13
C ARG A 871 -4.50 -1.43 1.28
N MET A 872 -4.63 -0.97 2.51
CA MET A 872 -4.38 -1.80 3.69
C MET A 872 -5.65 -2.54 4.09
N GLN A 873 -6.79 -1.84 4.13
CA GLN A 873 -8.08 -2.44 4.49
C GLN A 873 -8.59 -3.46 3.47
N SER A 874 -8.45 -3.23 2.16
CA SER A 874 -8.94 -4.15 1.12
C SER A 874 -8.26 -5.52 1.21
N LYS A 875 -6.93 -5.50 1.43
CA LYS A 875 -6.07 -6.68 1.43
C LYS A 875 -6.30 -7.63 2.59
N LEU A 876 -6.79 -7.14 3.75
CA LEU A 876 -6.95 -7.99 4.94
C LEU A 876 -7.95 -9.13 4.74
N MET A 877 -9.01 -8.91 3.93
CA MET A 877 -10.04 -9.94 3.65
C MET A 877 -10.05 -10.45 2.20
N LYS A 878 -9.18 -9.92 1.34
CA LYS A 878 -9.26 -10.01 -0.13
C LYS A 878 -10.56 -9.45 -0.71
N LEU A 879 -11.01 -8.32 -0.16
CA LEU A 879 -12.21 -7.61 -0.59
C LEU A 879 -12.06 -7.04 -2.01
N ASP A 880 -10.85 -6.61 -2.34
CA ASP A 880 -10.44 -6.16 -3.66
C ASP A 880 -10.51 -7.29 -4.70
N ASP A 881 -9.99 -8.48 -4.36
CA ASP A 881 -10.12 -9.67 -5.20
C ASP A 881 -11.60 -10.08 -5.38
N TRP A 882 -12.44 -9.98 -4.33
CA TRP A 882 -13.86 -10.34 -4.36
C TRP A 882 -14.68 -9.42 -5.29
N PHE A 883 -14.54 -8.10 -5.14
CA PHE A 883 -15.20 -7.15 -6.04
C PHE A 883 -14.64 -7.25 -7.48
N ALA A 884 -13.34 -7.54 -7.66
CA ALA A 884 -12.76 -7.77 -8.98
C ALA A 884 -13.31 -9.04 -9.66
N PHE A 885 -13.49 -10.13 -8.90
CA PHE A 885 -14.10 -11.38 -9.38
C PHE A 885 -15.55 -11.19 -9.82
N HIS A 886 -16.35 -10.45 -9.06
CA HIS A 886 -17.71 -10.03 -9.45
C HIS A 886 -17.74 -8.90 -10.51
N GLY A 887 -16.60 -8.60 -11.15
CA GLY A 887 -16.48 -7.73 -12.30
C GLY A 887 -16.75 -6.24 -12.04
N PHE A 888 -16.58 -5.77 -10.80
CA PHE A 888 -16.67 -4.34 -10.47
C PHE A 888 -15.45 -3.56 -11.00
N GLU A 889 -15.66 -2.28 -11.30
CA GLU A 889 -14.56 -1.37 -11.57
C GLU A 889 -13.93 -0.90 -10.25
N VAL A 890 -12.98 -1.70 -9.75
CA VAL A 890 -12.22 -1.42 -8.53
C VAL A 890 -10.94 -0.65 -8.84
N ARG A 891 -10.58 0.27 -7.95
CA ARG A 891 -9.26 0.91 -7.85
C ARG A 891 -8.82 0.88 -6.39
N ILE A 892 -7.53 0.70 -6.18
CA ILE A 892 -6.91 0.67 -4.85
C ILE A 892 -5.96 1.85 -4.73
N VAL A 893 -5.95 2.51 -3.58
CA VAL A 893 -5.12 3.67 -3.26
C VAL A 893 -4.54 3.57 -1.85
N GLY A 894 -3.33 4.08 -1.66
CA GLY A 894 -2.80 4.41 -0.33
C GLY A 894 -3.17 5.86 -0.01
N GLY A 895 -2.19 6.63 0.47
CA GLY A 895 -2.26 8.08 0.66
C GLY A 895 -1.61 8.87 -0.48
N PRO A 896 -1.44 10.20 -0.30
CA PRO A 896 -1.01 11.13 -1.34
C PRO A 896 0.49 11.09 -1.69
N ASP A 897 1.37 10.53 -0.86
CA ASP A 897 2.76 10.22 -1.26
C ASP A 897 2.92 8.70 -1.47
N PRO A 898 2.96 8.19 -2.71
CA PRO A 898 3.20 6.77 -2.97
C PRO A 898 4.55 6.28 -2.43
N TYR A 899 5.48 7.21 -2.12
CA TYR A 899 6.78 6.98 -1.51
C TYR A 899 6.85 7.32 0.00
N GLY A 900 5.74 7.73 0.65
CA GLY A 900 5.62 8.04 2.10
C GLY A 900 5.73 6.81 3.00
N ASN A 901 5.14 6.73 4.20
CA ASN A 901 5.15 5.48 4.99
C ASN A 901 3.88 4.64 4.75
N VAL A 902 4.00 3.41 4.26
CA VAL A 902 2.83 2.56 3.91
C VAL A 902 1.89 2.19 5.06
N TYR A 903 2.29 2.42 6.32
CA TYR A 903 1.41 2.30 7.49
C TYR A 903 0.60 3.58 7.79
N PHE A 904 1.05 4.72 7.26
CA PHE A 904 0.40 6.03 7.41
C PHE A 904 -0.35 6.45 6.15
N GLU A 905 0.17 6.12 4.95
CA GLU A 905 -0.41 6.45 3.64
C GLU A 905 -1.75 5.71 3.40
N LYS A 906 -2.89 6.40 3.59
CA LYS A 906 -4.25 5.81 3.54
C LYS A 906 -5.26 6.58 2.68
N ASN A 907 -6.24 5.86 2.14
CA ASN A 907 -7.48 6.46 1.65
C ASN A 907 -8.54 6.45 2.75
N HIS A 908 -8.64 7.55 3.48
CA HIS A 908 -9.51 7.68 4.63
C HIS A 908 -10.86 8.36 4.30
N SER A 909 -11.11 8.67 3.01
CA SER A 909 -12.18 9.55 2.51
C SER A 909 -13.61 9.25 2.99
N LYS A 910 -14.12 8.01 2.89
CA LYS A 910 -15.48 7.59 3.31
C LYS A 910 -16.65 8.41 2.74
N MET A 911 -16.86 8.27 1.44
CA MET A 911 -17.90 8.97 0.67
C MET A 911 -18.57 8.07 -0.38
N ILE A 912 -19.82 8.40 -0.72
CA ILE A 912 -20.56 7.86 -1.87
C ILE A 912 -21.24 8.99 -2.65
N VAL A 913 -21.13 8.94 -3.98
CA VAL A 913 -21.92 9.75 -4.91
C VAL A 913 -22.87 8.83 -5.69
N VAL A 914 -24.14 9.22 -5.80
CA VAL A 914 -25.18 8.47 -6.52
C VAL A 914 -25.80 9.33 -7.62
N ASP A 915 -25.90 8.76 -8.83
CA ASP A 915 -26.42 9.38 -10.06
C ASP A 915 -25.82 10.76 -10.42
N GLY A 916 -24.66 11.11 -9.85
CA GLY A 916 -24.08 12.46 -9.92
C GLY A 916 -24.93 13.55 -9.25
N LYS A 917 -25.83 13.18 -8.32
CA LYS A 917 -26.89 14.07 -7.78
C LYS A 917 -26.98 14.10 -6.25
N LEU A 918 -26.67 13.00 -5.59
CA LEU A 918 -26.68 12.87 -4.13
C LEU A 918 -25.27 12.50 -3.67
N LEU A 919 -24.73 13.30 -2.77
CA LEU A 919 -23.53 12.97 -1.99
C LEU A 919 -23.95 12.54 -0.59
N ALA A 920 -23.32 11.49 -0.07
CA ALA A 920 -23.33 11.15 1.35
C ALA A 920 -21.89 10.89 1.81
N ALA A 921 -21.42 11.63 2.81
CA ALA A 921 -20.01 11.63 3.23
C ALA A 921 -19.84 12.03 4.71
N GLY A 922 -18.79 11.56 5.38
CA GLY A 922 -18.58 11.80 6.81
C GLY A 922 -17.51 10.90 7.44
N SER A 923 -17.72 10.51 8.69
CA SER A 923 -16.78 9.63 9.42
C SER A 923 -17.09 8.14 9.25
N PHE A 924 -18.32 7.79 8.85
CA PHE A 924 -18.89 6.44 8.85
C PHE A 924 -18.13 5.44 7.97
N ASN A 925 -17.57 4.42 8.61
CA ASN A 925 -17.06 3.22 7.93
C ASN A 925 -18.21 2.28 7.56
N TYR A 926 -18.10 1.53 6.46
CA TYR A 926 -19.16 0.60 6.05
C TYR A 926 -19.06 -0.73 6.80
N THR A 927 -19.33 -0.73 8.11
CA THR A 927 -19.22 -1.92 8.99
C THR A 927 -20.37 -2.00 10.01
N ALA A 928 -20.69 -3.20 10.48
CA ALA A 928 -21.71 -3.39 11.53
C ALA A 928 -21.31 -2.69 12.85
N ASN A 929 -20.01 -2.66 13.20
CA ASN A 929 -19.50 -1.98 14.39
C ASN A 929 -19.65 -0.44 14.29
N ALA A 930 -19.59 0.12 13.07
CA ALA A 930 -19.84 1.53 12.84
C ALA A 930 -21.32 1.90 13.05
N GLU A 931 -22.27 1.08 12.57
CA GLU A 931 -23.72 1.32 12.73
C GLU A 931 -24.21 1.09 14.17
N THR A 932 -23.69 0.06 14.86
CA THR A 932 -24.30 -0.44 16.11
C THR A 932 -23.61 0.03 17.40
N ASN A 933 -22.29 0.18 17.40
CA ASN A 933 -21.51 0.43 18.63
C ASN A 933 -20.74 1.75 18.63
N SER A 934 -20.28 2.22 17.46
CA SER A 934 -19.46 3.43 17.33
C SER A 934 -20.31 4.68 17.12
N TYR A 935 -19.79 5.85 17.52
CA TYR A 935 -20.40 7.14 17.20
C TYR A 935 -19.78 7.70 15.91
N GLU A 936 -20.54 7.67 14.82
CA GLU A 936 -20.14 8.17 13.50
C GLU A 936 -21.14 9.22 12.96
N ASN A 937 -20.80 9.90 11.86
CA ASN A 937 -21.74 10.73 11.10
C ASN A 937 -21.67 10.48 9.58
N VAL A 938 -22.79 10.77 8.91
CA VAL A 938 -22.90 10.95 7.47
C VAL A 938 -23.72 12.21 7.20
N GLY A 939 -23.12 13.23 6.61
CA GLY A 939 -23.84 14.36 6.03
C GLY A 939 -24.24 14.07 4.58
N LEU A 940 -25.44 14.48 4.21
CA LEU A 940 -25.99 14.36 2.86
C LEU A 940 -26.26 15.74 2.25
N THR A 941 -26.05 15.84 0.93
CA THR A 941 -26.37 17.03 0.14
C THR A 941 -26.72 16.68 -1.31
N MET A 942 -27.53 17.54 -1.93
CA MET A 942 -27.79 17.54 -3.38
C MET A 942 -27.38 18.86 -4.03
N GLU A 943 -26.63 19.72 -3.32
CA GLU A 943 -26.05 20.95 -3.87
C GLU A 943 -25.04 20.61 -4.98
N GLN A 944 -25.36 20.95 -6.22
CA GLN A 944 -24.67 20.38 -7.38
C GLN A 944 -23.19 20.80 -7.49
N ALA A 945 -22.80 21.96 -6.96
CA ALA A 945 -21.39 22.36 -6.86
C ALA A 945 -20.62 21.46 -5.88
N ASP A 946 -21.22 21.14 -4.74
CA ASP A 946 -20.60 20.30 -3.70
C ASP A 946 -20.55 18.84 -4.18
N VAL A 947 -21.59 18.35 -4.86
CA VAL A 947 -21.60 17.03 -5.50
C VAL A 947 -20.54 16.95 -6.62
N ALA A 948 -20.39 17.99 -7.46
CA ALA A 948 -19.38 18.03 -8.52
C ALA A 948 -17.94 18.07 -7.97
N PHE A 949 -17.69 18.80 -6.87
CA PHE A 949 -16.42 18.76 -6.14
C PHE A 949 -16.06 17.33 -5.73
N PHE A 950 -17.00 16.63 -5.10
CA PHE A 950 -16.77 15.27 -4.61
C PHE A 950 -16.68 14.23 -5.74
N GLN A 951 -17.43 14.40 -6.84
CA GLN A 951 -17.27 13.54 -8.02
C GLN A 951 -15.90 13.75 -8.71
N ALA A 952 -15.41 14.99 -8.80
CA ALA A 952 -14.06 15.28 -9.29
C ALA A 952 -12.97 14.69 -8.38
N TYR A 953 -13.16 14.78 -7.06
CA TYR A 953 -12.25 14.17 -6.07
C TYR A 953 -12.26 12.63 -6.15
N PHE A 954 -13.44 12.00 -6.25
CA PHE A 954 -13.55 10.56 -6.52
C PHE A 954 -12.80 10.17 -7.80
N LYS A 955 -13.01 10.92 -8.89
CA LYS A 955 -12.31 10.69 -10.16
C LYS A 955 -10.78 10.82 -10.02
N MET A 956 -10.30 11.82 -9.28
CA MET A 956 -8.88 12.01 -8.99
C MET A 956 -8.27 10.77 -8.31
N LEU A 957 -8.96 10.19 -7.32
CA LEU A 957 -8.53 8.96 -6.66
C LEU A 957 -8.62 7.74 -7.61
N PHE A 958 -9.68 7.63 -8.40
CA PHE A 958 -9.94 6.50 -9.31
C PHE A 958 -8.98 6.47 -10.53
N ASP A 959 -8.59 7.62 -11.06
CA ASP A 959 -7.63 7.72 -12.17
C ASP A 959 -6.19 7.36 -11.71
N ASN A 960 -5.83 7.69 -10.47
CA ASN A 960 -4.49 7.47 -9.93
C ASN A 960 -4.33 6.11 -9.22
N GLY A 961 -5.41 5.55 -8.68
CA GLY A 961 -5.42 4.23 -8.08
C GLY A 961 -5.09 3.11 -9.06
N TRP A 962 -4.47 2.04 -8.55
CA TRP A 962 -4.15 0.87 -9.38
C TRP A 962 -5.32 -0.11 -9.42
N LYS A 963 -5.41 -0.89 -10.49
CA LYS A 963 -6.36 -2.01 -10.56
C LYS A 963 -5.86 -3.14 -9.65
N PRO A 964 -6.73 -3.80 -8.86
CA PRO A 964 -6.38 -5.07 -8.23
C PRO A 964 -6.19 -6.14 -9.31
N MET A 965 -5.61 -7.27 -8.91
CA MET A 965 -5.47 -8.43 -9.80
C MET A 965 -6.84 -9.12 -9.90
N VAL A 966 -7.30 -9.47 -11.10
CA VAL A 966 -8.57 -10.21 -11.27
C VAL A 966 -8.27 -11.71 -11.12
N PRO A 967 -8.78 -12.39 -10.09
CA PRO A 967 -8.45 -13.79 -9.86
C PRO A 967 -9.34 -14.70 -10.75
N LYS A 968 -8.78 -15.82 -11.25
CA LYS A 968 -9.53 -16.78 -12.10
C LYS A 968 -10.58 -17.59 -11.32
N LYS A 969 -10.40 -17.69 -9.99
CA LYS A 969 -11.31 -18.22 -8.96
C LYS A 969 -11.00 -17.44 -7.69
N LEU A 970 -11.95 -17.27 -6.76
CA LEU A 970 -11.62 -16.79 -5.42
C LEU A 970 -10.65 -17.77 -4.71
N PRO A 971 -9.81 -17.29 -3.75
CA PRO A 971 -8.91 -18.16 -3.00
C PRO A 971 -9.67 -19.26 -2.24
N GLU A 972 -9.04 -20.41 -2.01
CA GLU A 972 -9.71 -21.54 -1.33
C GLU A 972 -10.30 -21.12 0.03
N GLY A 973 -11.51 -21.58 0.32
CA GLY A 973 -12.28 -21.17 1.50
C GLY A 973 -12.90 -19.77 1.44
N THR A 974 -12.74 -19.00 0.34
CA THR A 974 -13.37 -17.69 0.16
C THR A 974 -14.75 -17.83 -0.51
N PRO A 975 -15.87 -17.44 0.14
CA PRO A 975 -17.20 -17.57 -0.44
C PRO A 975 -17.47 -16.58 -1.58
N GLU A 976 -18.26 -17.02 -2.57
CA GLU A 976 -18.72 -16.17 -3.67
C GLU A 976 -19.86 -15.23 -3.24
N GLU A 977 -20.78 -15.71 -2.39
CA GLU A 977 -21.94 -14.92 -1.92
C GLU A 977 -21.55 -13.95 -0.78
N PRO A 978 -22.13 -12.72 -0.74
CA PRO A 978 -21.76 -11.69 0.24
C PRO A 978 -21.97 -12.11 1.69
N GLU A 979 -23.15 -12.61 2.06
CA GLU A 979 -23.48 -13.02 3.44
C GLU A 979 -22.41 -13.93 4.03
N ALA A 980 -21.97 -14.94 3.26
CA ALA A 980 -20.93 -15.87 3.66
C ALA A 980 -19.51 -15.25 3.62
N PHE A 981 -19.22 -14.34 2.70
CA PHE A 981 -17.94 -13.64 2.63
C PHE A 981 -17.71 -12.71 3.83
N PHE A 982 -18.77 -12.06 4.33
CA PHE A 982 -18.72 -11.18 5.51
C PHE A 982 -19.17 -11.88 6.82
N ALA A 983 -19.42 -13.20 6.79
CA ALA A 983 -19.86 -13.96 7.96
C ALA A 983 -18.84 -13.90 9.11
N ARG A 984 -19.32 -13.71 10.34
CA ARG A 984 -18.48 -13.50 11.54
C ARG A 984 -17.50 -14.64 11.77
N GLU A 985 -17.91 -15.85 11.47
CA GLU A 985 -17.13 -17.09 11.58
C GLU A 985 -15.94 -17.08 10.61
N ARG A 986 -16.12 -16.52 9.39
CA ARG A 986 -15.03 -16.31 8.44
C ARG A 986 -14.07 -15.23 8.93
N LEU A 987 -14.58 -14.11 9.44
CA LEU A 987 -13.74 -13.03 9.99
C LEU A 987 -12.85 -13.55 11.13
N GLN A 988 -13.45 -14.28 12.08
CA GLN A 988 -12.74 -14.97 13.17
C GLN A 988 -11.70 -15.98 12.65
N ALA A 989 -12.05 -16.80 11.65
CA ALA A 989 -11.11 -17.76 11.04
C ALA A 989 -9.93 -17.08 10.31
N MET A 990 -10.07 -15.81 9.90
CA MET A 990 -8.99 -15.00 9.35
C MET A 990 -8.10 -14.33 10.41
N GLY A 991 -8.27 -14.70 11.69
CA GLY A 991 -7.44 -14.22 12.81
C GLY A 991 -7.82 -12.84 13.32
N TRP A 992 -8.99 -12.31 12.93
CA TRP A 992 -9.58 -11.14 13.55
C TRP A 992 -10.19 -11.56 14.88
N ALA A 993 -10.09 -10.73 15.92
CA ALA A 993 -10.74 -11.07 17.18
C ALA A 993 -12.27 -11.15 16.98
N ALA A 994 -12.96 -11.91 17.83
CA ALA A 994 -14.42 -11.85 17.90
C ALA A 994 -14.94 -10.48 18.40
N GLU A 995 -14.03 -9.57 18.69
CA GLU A 995 -14.15 -8.29 19.39
C GLU A 995 -13.58 -7.10 18.58
N ASP A 996 -13.24 -7.26 17.29
CA ASP A 996 -12.74 -6.19 16.37
C ASP A 996 -13.79 -5.81 15.28
#